data_AF-A0A4Q6FV12-F1
#
_entry.id   AF-A0A4Q6FV12-F1
#
_cell.length_a   1.000
_cell.length_b   1.000
_cell.length_c   1.000
_cell.angle_alpha   90.00
_cell.angle_beta   90.00
_cell.angle_gamma   90.00
#
_symmetry.space_group_name_H-M   'P 1'
#
loop_
_entity.id
_entity.type
_entity.pdbx_description
1 polymer ?
#
loop_
_entity_poly.entity_id
_entity_poly.type
_entity_poly.pdbx_seq_one_letter_code
_entity_poly.pdbx_strand_id
1 'polypeptide(L)'
;MSNRGFGLFLTLVLALNGCAVRNDKKGAPAPISGADAGSPGVPAVTTEVPTTGGDTAIALAPTCPLPLSVKTFQLATPAAALSAQNVSAAPGLDDIRSAVNSACKSCHLAPGSSTGGFSYQDQLKGSEIIVGNGKAFVPGFTESAEQMRDALLTGTMPPENIRALNPEAYKQLGQKIDDWIKGGKLETSQKSAGLYSEAMWGRLANNTFTDLGNCLPENKKGIGTDPVSDYYFEKASKLPDLLTDTDLISMDSTNLATKGTVAYDVEYPLWNDHTQKLRHIHQPAVIKEGKVFIPKPLEITQLNNISEPGFTIPENTRFYKTFFRGVKEKDGIVRYRPVETRVIVARNAPRKALFGVYVWREDGSNADLLKDPYRDGTAWKDKVLALDFNHQTGTKRNYMVPARHRCEQCHTGAPGDNFVLGFTPLQINRRDVGEAGRDLPVNEDELNQVKRFIQYGMLSEKTAANLPKLEYFPSSSLLDDHTVRAQGYMVGNCAHCHNPKGFAKLEGNISMNLSAGRIFEFDTNLTSSFFANKKLVNHEGKLDQSYLFHRVADSDTELKLEARMPLHSTAGPDCRVVQLFSRWIKTYDPQLSLFDVNSFTVPNKCTDDKDYDSGDISILEQDPTETSGPYAPRRADWNDPVTGMSEWFRSLRFDDSFQTLSKKEFAVDWWQPKAQCKFPDATLAADQLKDWMIKAGTTEPSKPLGQLYWTNAGAYFYNLTCTKCHGRVGEADGPLAGNLDKWSGGSIRVANFRKGLFGLDGENIKQFEQTVGRGKVDLSGNYFIWMAYEGTKMNPPAQVADLLGTNKAQMLKTLIDRCARQIPSNPKATKPYFRDYDVFQEICTYNNWPTSDPRLQYDLETGAPVDQANLDIWLKQAAANTGWSIYDYVRNTLAKGHQQFPQSECENQFPSR
;
A
#
# COMPACT_ATOMS: atom_id res chain seq x y z
N MET A 1 68.14 20.59 2.71
CA MET A 1 68.93 19.41 3.11
C MET A 1 68.14 18.16 2.75
N SER A 2 68.68 16.97 2.49
CA SER A 2 69.95 16.53 1.88
C SER A 2 69.96 14.99 1.93
N ASN A 3 70.42 14.30 0.88
CA ASN A 3 70.53 12.84 0.73
C ASN A 3 69.20 12.04 0.80
N ARG A 4 68.92 10.98 0.02
CA ARG A 4 69.69 9.95 -0.77
C ARG A 4 70.06 8.66 -0.02
N GLY A 5 69.63 7.55 -0.65
CA GLY A 5 69.95 6.14 -0.39
C GLY A 5 68.94 5.29 -1.19
N PHE A 6 69.18 4.82 -2.42
CA PHE A 6 70.11 3.76 -2.89
C PHE A 6 69.98 2.46 -2.09
N GLY A 7 69.79 1.27 -2.68
CA GLY A 7 69.63 0.85 -4.09
C GLY A 7 68.93 -0.53 -4.13
N LEU A 8 68.93 -1.35 -5.19
CA LEU A 8 69.55 -1.27 -6.52
C LEU A 8 68.75 -2.20 -7.49
N PHE A 9 68.77 -1.86 -8.79
CA PHE A 9 68.77 -2.67 -10.03
C PHE A 9 68.80 -4.23 -9.97
N LEU A 10 68.46 -5.00 -11.03
CA LEU A 10 68.45 -4.75 -12.50
C LEU A 10 67.27 -5.55 -13.11
N THR A 11 66.38 -5.08 -14.02
CA THR A 11 66.52 -4.79 -15.48
C THR A 11 67.19 -5.90 -16.31
N LEU A 12 66.85 -6.19 -17.59
CA LEU A 12 65.87 -5.73 -18.61
C LEU A 12 65.76 -6.90 -19.67
N VAL A 13 64.85 -6.95 -20.66
CA VAL A 13 65.12 -6.66 -22.11
C VAL A 13 64.00 -7.25 -23.01
N LEU A 14 63.47 -6.39 -23.90
CA LEU A 14 62.94 -6.52 -25.28
C LEU A 14 62.65 -7.91 -25.93
N ALA A 15 61.82 -8.03 -27.00
CA ALA A 15 60.72 -7.21 -27.57
C ALA A 15 60.09 -7.90 -28.82
N LEU A 16 58.99 -7.32 -29.34
CA LEU A 16 58.51 -7.31 -30.75
C LEU A 16 58.07 -8.61 -31.47
N ASN A 17 56.81 -8.59 -31.93
CA ASN A 17 56.24 -9.00 -33.23
C ASN A 17 56.84 -10.18 -34.04
N GLY A 18 55.99 -11.11 -34.50
CA GLY A 18 56.24 -11.79 -35.80
C GLY A 18 55.60 -13.16 -36.06
N CYS A 19 54.62 -13.17 -36.97
CA CYS A 19 53.92 -14.30 -37.60
C CYS A 19 54.65 -15.64 -37.89
N ALA A 20 54.05 -16.74 -37.40
CA ALA A 20 53.51 -17.89 -38.18
C ALA A 20 54.40 -19.06 -38.73
N VAL A 21 53.69 -20.15 -39.09
CA VAL A 21 54.00 -21.29 -39.99
C VAL A 21 54.60 -22.60 -39.40
N ARG A 22 53.76 -23.67 -39.37
CA ARG A 22 53.94 -25.13 -39.68
C ARG A 22 55.20 -25.90 -39.17
N ASN A 23 55.23 -27.22 -38.95
CA ASN A 23 54.34 -28.39 -39.21
C ASN A 23 54.64 -29.47 -38.10
N ASP A 24 54.41 -30.80 -38.12
CA ASP A 24 53.92 -31.84 -39.06
C ASP A 24 53.57 -33.17 -38.32
N LYS A 25 52.68 -34.03 -38.88
CA LYS A 25 52.49 -35.50 -38.62
C LYS A 25 52.21 -35.99 -37.16
N LYS A 26 51.45 -37.06 -36.85
CA LYS A 26 50.69 -38.17 -37.51
C LYS A 26 49.54 -38.57 -36.53
N GLY A 27 48.59 -39.51 -36.75
CA GLY A 27 48.38 -40.56 -37.76
C GLY A 27 46.93 -41.15 -37.68
N ALA A 28 46.74 -42.47 -37.83
CA ALA A 28 45.44 -43.19 -37.86
C ALA A 28 45.66 -44.72 -37.53
N PRO A 29 44.68 -45.69 -37.56
CA PRO A 29 43.37 -45.73 -38.23
C PRO A 29 42.16 -46.37 -37.44
N ALA A 30 41.03 -46.60 -38.13
CA ALA A 30 39.74 -47.18 -37.67
C ALA A 30 39.55 -48.68 -38.08
N PRO A 31 38.38 -49.34 -37.87
CA PRO A 31 37.16 -49.23 -38.74
C PRO A 31 35.83 -49.04 -37.93
N ILE A 32 34.62 -48.67 -38.41
CA ILE A 32 33.86 -48.58 -39.69
C ILE A 32 32.70 -49.60 -39.83
N SER A 33 31.45 -49.12 -39.68
CA SER A 33 30.21 -49.39 -40.48
C SER A 33 28.98 -48.74 -39.79
N GLY A 34 27.90 -48.33 -40.45
CA GLY A 34 27.64 -48.13 -41.89
C GLY A 34 26.13 -47.91 -42.19
N ALA A 35 25.80 -46.96 -43.09
CA ALA A 35 24.48 -46.62 -43.65
C ALA A 35 23.39 -46.04 -42.69
N ASP A 36 22.37 -45.29 -43.12
CA ASP A 36 22.11 -44.33 -44.24
C ASP A 36 20.70 -43.71 -44.02
N ALA A 37 20.23 -42.60 -44.61
CA ALA A 37 20.84 -41.40 -45.23
C ALA A 37 19.72 -40.33 -45.44
N GLY A 38 20.04 -39.04 -45.63
CA GLY A 38 19.04 -38.01 -45.97
C GLY A 38 19.47 -36.54 -45.81
N SER A 39 19.69 -35.85 -46.92
CA SER A 39 19.97 -34.39 -47.03
C SER A 39 19.06 -33.82 -48.16
N PRO A 40 19.05 -32.50 -48.51
CA PRO A 40 19.75 -31.31 -47.99
C PRO A 40 18.76 -30.18 -47.57
N GLY A 41 19.13 -28.94 -47.23
CA GLY A 41 20.43 -28.28 -47.06
C GLY A 41 20.30 -26.77 -46.76
N VAL A 42 21.42 -26.07 -46.57
CA VAL A 42 21.50 -24.62 -46.25
C VAL A 42 22.39 -23.92 -47.28
N PRO A 43 21.96 -22.76 -47.82
CA PRO A 43 22.79 -21.55 -47.79
C PRO A 43 21.96 -20.25 -47.60
N ALA A 44 22.52 -19.09 -47.28
CA ALA A 44 23.76 -18.69 -46.60
C ALA A 44 23.62 -17.21 -46.17
N VAL A 45 24.47 -16.72 -45.27
CA VAL A 45 24.51 -15.28 -44.91
C VAL A 45 25.54 -14.56 -45.76
N THR A 46 25.14 -13.45 -46.40
CA THR A 46 26.05 -12.46 -46.99
C THR A 46 25.61 -11.06 -46.61
N THR A 47 26.54 -10.28 -46.06
CA THR A 47 26.34 -8.87 -45.65
C THR A 47 26.70 -7.93 -46.78
N GLU A 48 25.83 -6.97 -47.11
CA GLU A 48 26.21 -5.80 -47.91
C GLU A 48 25.34 -4.59 -47.55
N VAL A 49 25.91 -3.38 -47.66
CA VAL A 49 25.24 -2.10 -47.39
C VAL A 49 25.74 -1.05 -48.39
N PRO A 50 24.84 -0.46 -49.16
CA PRO A 50 24.98 0.94 -49.60
C PRO A 50 23.79 1.81 -49.13
N THR A 51 23.87 3.11 -49.41
CA THR A 51 23.06 4.16 -48.76
C THR A 51 22.13 4.91 -49.73
N THR A 52 21.33 5.83 -49.15
CA THR A 52 20.64 6.99 -49.76
C THR A 52 19.44 6.78 -50.71
N GLY A 53 18.28 7.28 -50.27
CA GLY A 53 17.48 8.23 -51.07
C GLY A 53 16.14 7.73 -51.66
N GLY A 54 15.09 8.54 -51.49
CA GLY A 54 13.85 8.46 -52.29
C GLY A 54 12.58 8.19 -51.48
N ASP A 55 11.65 9.15 -51.46
CA ASP A 55 10.30 8.97 -50.91
C ASP A 55 9.44 8.03 -51.76
N THR A 56 8.54 7.26 -51.13
CA THR A 56 7.26 6.89 -51.77
C THR A 56 6.19 6.46 -50.76
N ALA A 57 5.00 7.04 -50.89
CA ALA A 57 3.69 6.58 -50.40
C ALA A 57 3.60 5.84 -49.04
N ILE A 58 3.11 6.55 -48.01
CA ILE A 58 2.54 5.92 -46.81
C ILE A 58 1.33 5.06 -47.21
N ALA A 59 1.40 3.76 -46.99
CA ALA A 59 0.26 2.85 -47.17
C ALA A 59 -0.82 3.08 -46.10
N LEU A 60 -2.06 2.76 -46.45
CA LEU A 60 -3.25 3.06 -45.63
C LEU A 60 -3.27 2.28 -44.29
N ALA A 61 -3.99 2.85 -43.32
CA ALA A 61 -4.04 2.36 -41.95
C ALA A 61 -4.65 0.94 -41.84
N PRO A 62 -4.21 0.12 -40.87
CA PRO A 62 -4.82 -1.18 -40.61
C PRO A 62 -6.24 -0.99 -40.05
N THR A 63 -7.22 -1.52 -40.76
CA THR A 63 -8.57 -1.73 -40.25
C THR A 63 -8.56 -2.85 -39.22
N CYS A 64 -9.28 -2.68 -38.10
CA CYS A 64 -9.35 -3.70 -37.06
C CYS A 64 -10.11 -4.94 -37.56
N PRO A 65 -9.49 -6.13 -37.67
CA PRO A 65 -10.26 -7.36 -37.74
C PRO A 65 -10.85 -7.64 -36.36
N LEU A 66 -12.16 -7.83 -36.28
CA LEU A 66 -12.73 -8.59 -35.16
C LEU A 66 -12.01 -9.95 -35.09
N PRO A 67 -11.74 -10.50 -33.88
CA PRO A 67 -11.07 -11.79 -33.76
C PRO A 67 -11.83 -12.84 -34.57
N LEU A 68 -11.11 -13.49 -35.48
CA LEU A 68 -11.68 -14.43 -36.45
C LEU A 68 -12.54 -15.48 -35.74
N SER A 69 -13.69 -15.78 -36.33
CA SER A 69 -14.69 -16.68 -35.75
C SER A 69 -14.05 -17.98 -35.27
N VAL A 70 -14.37 -18.36 -34.01
CA VAL A 70 -14.06 -19.68 -33.47
C VAL A 70 -14.44 -20.74 -34.50
N LYS A 71 -13.48 -21.55 -34.95
CA LYS A 71 -13.75 -22.64 -35.90
C LYS A 71 -14.85 -23.51 -35.33
N THR A 72 -15.98 -23.56 -36.04
CA THR A 72 -17.17 -24.30 -35.60
C THR A 72 -16.87 -25.80 -35.52
N PHE A 73 -16.55 -26.27 -34.31
CA PHE A 73 -16.72 -27.68 -33.99
C PHE A 73 -18.20 -28.01 -34.16
N GLN A 74 -18.49 -29.06 -34.93
CA GLN A 74 -19.87 -29.49 -35.16
C GLN A 74 -20.44 -30.07 -33.86
N LEU A 75 -21.35 -29.32 -33.24
CA LEU A 75 -22.16 -29.83 -32.14
C LEU A 75 -23.06 -30.96 -32.67
N ALA A 76 -22.85 -32.17 -32.17
CA ALA A 76 -23.83 -33.23 -32.32
C ALA A 76 -25.11 -32.83 -31.59
N THR A 77 -26.27 -33.02 -32.23
CA THR A 77 -27.58 -32.68 -31.66
C THR A 77 -28.11 -33.81 -30.76
N PRO A 78 -28.60 -33.46 -29.56
CA PRO A 78 -29.74 -34.12 -28.95
C PRO A 78 -30.98 -33.21 -29.06
N ALA A 79 -32.15 -33.81 -29.25
CA ALA A 79 -33.40 -33.07 -29.39
C ALA A 79 -34.11 -32.81 -28.04
N ALA A 80 -34.72 -31.63 -27.95
CA ALA A 80 -35.92 -31.28 -27.16
C ALA A 80 -36.11 -31.85 -25.74
N ALA A 81 -36.02 -30.96 -24.75
CA ALA A 81 -36.91 -30.95 -23.58
C ALA A 81 -37.27 -29.49 -23.24
N LEU A 82 -38.52 -29.22 -22.85
CA LEU A 82 -39.02 -27.86 -22.62
C LEU A 82 -38.90 -27.44 -21.15
N SER A 83 -38.44 -26.20 -20.89
CA SER A 83 -39.22 -25.16 -20.17
C SER A 83 -38.34 -24.00 -19.67
N ALA A 84 -37.95 -23.09 -20.55
CA ALA A 84 -37.44 -21.78 -20.12
C ALA A 84 -38.64 -20.88 -19.75
N GLN A 85 -38.84 -20.59 -18.47
CA GLN A 85 -39.75 -19.52 -18.06
C GLN A 85 -39.08 -18.16 -18.33
N ASN A 86 -39.78 -17.28 -19.05
CA ASN A 86 -39.25 -15.98 -19.45
C ASN A 86 -39.16 -15.03 -18.25
N VAL A 87 -37.95 -14.80 -17.74
CA VAL A 87 -37.64 -13.61 -16.94
C VAL A 87 -37.46 -12.44 -17.91
N SER A 88 -38.48 -11.59 -18.01
CA SER A 88 -38.44 -10.39 -18.84
C SER A 88 -37.45 -9.37 -18.28
N ALA A 89 -36.75 -8.67 -19.16
CA ALA A 89 -35.96 -7.50 -18.78
C ALA A 89 -36.87 -6.37 -18.30
N ALA A 90 -36.41 -5.55 -17.36
CA ALA A 90 -37.02 -4.25 -17.12
C ALA A 90 -36.90 -3.40 -18.40
N PRO A 91 -37.98 -2.74 -18.86
CA PRO A 91 -37.93 -1.84 -20.01
C PRO A 91 -37.20 -0.55 -19.64
N GLY A 92 -36.56 0.08 -20.62
CA GLY A 92 -35.95 1.40 -20.45
C GLY A 92 -36.88 2.53 -20.86
N LEU A 93 -36.40 3.78 -20.74
CA LEU A 93 -37.18 4.95 -21.12
C LEU A 93 -37.65 4.86 -22.58
N ASP A 94 -36.84 4.43 -23.55
CA ASP A 94 -37.25 4.40 -24.97
C ASP A 94 -38.51 3.55 -25.26
N ASP A 95 -38.61 2.36 -24.64
CA ASP A 95 -39.78 1.48 -24.80
C ASP A 95 -41.04 2.11 -24.19
N ILE A 96 -40.90 2.72 -23.01
CA ILE A 96 -41.98 3.40 -22.28
C ILE A 96 -42.40 4.67 -23.02
N ARG A 97 -41.42 5.47 -23.43
CA ARG A 97 -41.58 6.72 -24.19
C ARG A 97 -42.36 6.47 -25.46
N SER A 98 -41.96 5.47 -26.26
CA SER A 98 -42.67 5.07 -27.47
C SER A 98 -44.13 4.67 -27.18
N ALA A 99 -44.37 3.82 -26.16
CA ALA A 99 -45.71 3.34 -25.84
C ALA A 99 -46.63 4.44 -25.24
N VAL A 100 -46.14 5.24 -24.29
CA VAL A 100 -46.86 6.38 -23.70
C VAL A 100 -47.14 7.44 -24.75
N ASN A 101 -46.17 7.78 -25.62
CA ASN A 101 -46.40 8.74 -26.70
C ASN A 101 -47.33 8.21 -27.79
N SER A 102 -47.40 6.90 -28.01
CA SER A 102 -48.38 6.30 -28.92
C SER A 102 -49.81 6.44 -28.36
N ALA A 103 -49.99 6.16 -27.07
CA ALA A 103 -51.31 6.08 -26.44
C ALA A 103 -51.85 7.41 -25.85
N CYS A 104 -50.98 8.27 -25.33
CA CYS A 104 -51.38 9.35 -24.39
C CYS A 104 -51.04 10.77 -24.85
N LYS A 105 -50.10 10.97 -25.81
CA LYS A 105 -49.58 12.31 -26.15
C LYS A 105 -50.65 13.33 -26.54
N SER A 106 -51.73 12.86 -27.18
CA SER A 106 -52.85 13.69 -27.65
C SER A 106 -53.60 14.42 -26.53
N CYS A 107 -53.52 13.97 -25.28
CA CYS A 107 -54.23 14.53 -24.12
C CYS A 107 -53.32 14.98 -22.96
N HIS A 108 -52.00 14.87 -23.14
CA HIS A 108 -51.02 15.03 -22.06
C HIS A 108 -49.66 15.62 -22.47
N LEU A 109 -49.22 15.55 -23.74
CA LEU A 109 -47.89 16.04 -24.13
C LEU A 109 -47.89 17.58 -24.22
N ALA A 110 -47.03 18.23 -23.45
CA ALA A 110 -46.89 19.68 -23.45
C ALA A 110 -46.14 20.19 -24.70
N PRO A 111 -46.41 21.43 -25.18
CA PRO A 111 -47.34 22.44 -24.63
C PRO A 111 -48.79 22.26 -25.12
N GLY A 112 -49.19 21.05 -25.53
CA GLY A 112 -50.54 20.72 -25.98
C GLY A 112 -51.60 20.66 -24.87
N SER A 113 -52.78 20.15 -25.23
CA SER A 113 -53.96 20.13 -24.34
C SER A 113 -53.76 19.28 -23.09
N SER A 114 -53.91 19.90 -21.92
CA SER A 114 -53.87 19.24 -20.60
C SER A 114 -55.26 18.71 -20.19
N THR A 115 -55.88 17.90 -21.05
CA THR A 115 -57.25 17.37 -20.82
C THR A 115 -57.28 16.20 -19.85
N GLY A 116 -56.15 15.52 -19.61
CA GLY A 116 -56.04 14.40 -18.68
C GLY A 116 -55.57 14.74 -17.26
N GLY A 117 -55.64 16.00 -16.83
CA GLY A 117 -55.36 16.43 -15.45
C GLY A 117 -53.87 16.60 -15.08
N PHE A 118 -52.94 16.22 -15.95
CA PHE A 118 -51.53 16.60 -15.88
C PHE A 118 -50.91 16.58 -17.29
N SER A 119 -49.74 17.20 -17.44
CA SER A 119 -48.96 17.19 -18.69
C SER A 119 -47.50 16.84 -18.45
N TYR A 120 -46.84 16.25 -19.45
CA TYR A 120 -45.43 15.84 -19.41
C TYR A 120 -44.65 16.33 -20.65
N GLN A 121 -43.32 16.27 -20.60
CA GLN A 121 -42.41 16.50 -21.72
C GLN A 121 -41.81 15.18 -22.24
N ASP A 122 -41.50 15.12 -23.54
CA ASP A 122 -40.90 13.94 -24.20
C ASP A 122 -39.38 13.77 -23.90
N GLN A 123 -39.01 13.86 -22.62
CA GLN A 123 -37.64 13.87 -22.12
C GLN A 123 -37.56 13.12 -20.77
N LEU A 124 -36.37 12.59 -20.43
CA LEU A 124 -36.14 11.92 -19.14
C LEU A 124 -36.50 12.83 -17.95
N LYS A 125 -36.12 14.11 -18.02
CA LYS A 125 -36.28 15.12 -16.96
C LYS A 125 -37.13 16.30 -17.42
N GLY A 126 -37.89 16.87 -16.48
CA GLY A 126 -38.67 18.09 -16.69
C GLY A 126 -37.81 19.35 -16.80
N SER A 127 -38.38 20.40 -17.41
CA SER A 127 -37.75 21.71 -17.63
C SER A 127 -38.78 22.85 -17.60
N GLU A 128 -38.32 24.10 -17.56
CA GLU A 128 -39.20 25.25 -17.83
C GLU A 128 -39.47 25.38 -19.33
N ILE A 129 -40.75 25.40 -19.72
CA ILE A 129 -41.18 25.72 -21.08
C ILE A 129 -42.20 26.87 -21.07
N ILE A 130 -42.44 27.46 -22.24
CA ILE A 130 -43.46 28.50 -22.42
C ILE A 130 -44.81 27.81 -22.63
N VAL A 131 -45.80 28.15 -21.81
CA VAL A 131 -47.18 27.65 -21.86
C VAL A 131 -48.11 28.85 -21.90
N GLY A 132 -48.71 29.12 -23.06
CA GLY A 132 -49.45 30.36 -23.30
C GLY A 132 -48.54 31.59 -23.15
N ASN A 133 -48.95 32.55 -22.31
CA ASN A 133 -48.23 33.80 -22.09
C ASN A 133 -47.23 33.75 -20.92
N GLY A 134 -46.98 32.58 -20.34
CA GLY A 134 -46.10 32.42 -19.16
C GLY A 134 -45.09 31.29 -19.31
N LYS A 135 -44.09 31.26 -18.43
CA LYS A 135 -43.26 30.07 -18.20
C LYS A 135 -43.94 29.15 -17.19
N ALA A 136 -43.82 27.84 -17.41
CA ALA A 136 -44.18 26.83 -16.43
C ALA A 136 -43.16 25.69 -16.46
N PHE A 137 -42.83 25.13 -15.29
CA PHE A 137 -42.13 23.85 -15.22
C PHE A 137 -43.10 22.73 -15.60
N VAL A 138 -42.71 21.88 -16.56
CA VAL A 138 -43.46 20.69 -16.93
C VAL A 138 -42.59 19.45 -16.68
N PRO A 139 -43.09 18.43 -15.95
CA PRO A 139 -42.31 17.24 -15.60
C PRO A 139 -41.90 16.41 -16.82
N GLY A 140 -40.77 15.70 -16.70
CA GLY A 140 -40.37 14.68 -17.67
C GLY A 140 -40.95 13.31 -17.29
N PHE A 141 -40.50 12.27 -17.97
CA PHE A 141 -40.88 10.89 -17.63
C PHE A 141 -40.47 10.49 -16.22
N THR A 142 -39.30 10.93 -15.72
CA THR A 142 -38.82 10.60 -14.35
C THR A 142 -39.75 11.14 -13.26
N GLU A 143 -40.27 12.35 -13.45
CA GLU A 143 -41.16 13.02 -12.50
C GLU A 143 -42.62 12.58 -12.65
N SER A 144 -43.02 12.07 -13.82
CA SER A 144 -44.40 11.64 -14.11
C SER A 144 -44.66 10.14 -13.87
N ALA A 145 -43.60 9.34 -13.66
CA ALA A 145 -43.63 7.88 -13.74
C ALA A 145 -44.67 7.24 -12.80
N GLU A 146 -44.65 7.57 -11.51
CA GLU A 146 -45.56 7.03 -10.51
C GLU A 146 -47.02 7.37 -10.83
N GLN A 147 -47.30 8.63 -11.22
CA GLN A 147 -48.65 9.06 -11.61
C GLN A 147 -49.16 8.31 -12.85
N MET A 148 -48.31 8.12 -13.86
CA MET A 148 -48.64 7.34 -15.06
C MET A 148 -48.92 5.87 -14.71
N ARG A 149 -48.04 5.23 -13.93
CA ARG A 149 -48.20 3.86 -13.45
C ARG A 149 -49.51 3.69 -12.71
N ASP A 150 -49.74 4.51 -11.68
CA ASP A 150 -50.87 4.34 -10.76
C ASP A 150 -52.20 4.55 -11.48
N ALA A 151 -52.27 5.54 -12.39
CA ALA A 151 -53.47 5.76 -13.19
C ALA A 151 -53.79 4.58 -14.15
N LEU A 152 -52.76 3.94 -14.72
CA LEU A 152 -52.92 2.76 -15.60
C LEU A 152 -53.26 1.48 -14.82
N LEU A 153 -52.54 1.19 -13.73
CA LEU A 153 -52.73 -0.04 -12.94
C LEU A 153 -54.02 -0.05 -12.12
N THR A 154 -54.49 1.11 -11.66
CA THR A 154 -55.82 1.24 -11.01
C THR A 154 -56.98 1.26 -12.00
N GLY A 155 -56.70 1.41 -13.31
CA GLY A 155 -57.73 1.62 -14.33
C GLY A 155 -58.43 2.98 -14.23
N THR A 156 -57.79 3.99 -13.61
CA THR A 156 -58.32 5.36 -13.55
C THR A 156 -58.20 6.06 -14.90
N MET A 157 -57.11 5.84 -15.64
CA MET A 157 -56.88 6.33 -17.01
C MET A 157 -56.31 5.22 -17.92
N PRO A 158 -56.49 5.30 -19.26
CA PRO A 158 -57.31 6.27 -19.98
C PRO A 158 -58.82 6.06 -19.71
N PRO A 159 -59.70 6.98 -20.15
CA PRO A 159 -61.16 6.87 -19.97
C PRO A 159 -61.72 5.53 -20.47
N GLU A 160 -62.82 5.07 -19.86
CA GLU A 160 -63.33 3.71 -20.04
C GLU A 160 -63.60 3.33 -21.52
N ASN A 161 -64.15 4.26 -22.30
CA ASN A 161 -64.42 4.07 -23.73
C ASN A 161 -63.14 3.92 -24.60
N ILE A 162 -61.98 4.35 -24.10
CA ILE A 162 -60.67 4.14 -24.72
C ILE A 162 -60.03 2.87 -24.15
N ARG A 163 -60.07 2.71 -22.83
CA ARG A 163 -59.50 1.55 -22.11
C ARG A 163 -60.12 0.23 -22.57
N ALA A 164 -61.42 0.20 -22.85
CA ALA A 164 -62.15 -0.97 -23.34
C ALA A 164 -61.69 -1.46 -24.73
N LEU A 165 -61.00 -0.62 -25.53
CA LEU A 165 -60.50 -1.00 -26.85
C LEU A 165 -59.31 -1.97 -26.77
N ASN A 166 -58.49 -1.87 -25.72
CA ASN A 166 -57.37 -2.78 -25.47
C ASN A 166 -56.93 -2.76 -23.98
N PRO A 167 -57.74 -3.29 -23.05
CA PRO A 167 -57.51 -3.13 -21.61
C PRO A 167 -56.20 -3.79 -21.15
N GLU A 168 -55.81 -4.91 -21.76
CA GLU A 168 -54.60 -5.64 -21.42
C GLU A 168 -53.33 -4.87 -21.84
N ALA A 169 -53.32 -4.17 -22.98
CA ALA A 169 -52.17 -3.35 -23.36
C ALA A 169 -51.93 -2.16 -22.41
N TYR A 170 -53.00 -1.53 -21.90
CA TYR A 170 -52.88 -0.45 -20.90
C TYR A 170 -52.35 -0.96 -19.57
N LYS A 171 -52.81 -2.13 -19.12
CA LYS A 171 -52.29 -2.81 -17.93
C LYS A 171 -50.82 -3.17 -18.10
N GLN A 172 -50.42 -3.76 -19.22
CA GLN A 172 -49.03 -4.07 -19.54
C GLN A 172 -48.14 -2.81 -19.63
N LEU A 173 -48.67 -1.68 -20.09
CA LEU A 173 -47.95 -0.40 -20.05
C LEU A 173 -47.73 0.08 -18.61
N GLY A 174 -48.74 -0.01 -17.74
CA GLY A 174 -48.58 0.27 -16.31
C GLY A 174 -47.55 -0.64 -15.65
N GLN A 175 -47.56 -1.94 -15.98
CA GLN A 175 -46.59 -2.93 -15.53
C GLN A 175 -45.15 -2.53 -15.92
N LYS A 176 -44.95 -2.17 -17.21
CA LYS A 176 -43.66 -1.72 -17.74
C LYS A 176 -43.12 -0.49 -17.01
N ILE A 177 -43.97 0.50 -16.73
CA ILE A 177 -43.56 1.71 -16.00
C ILE A 177 -43.18 1.38 -14.55
N ASP A 178 -43.92 0.48 -13.88
CA ASP A 178 -43.58 0.02 -12.53
C ASP A 178 -42.22 -0.70 -12.48
N ASP A 179 -41.92 -1.55 -13.47
CA ASP A 179 -40.64 -2.27 -13.54
C ASP A 179 -39.46 -1.33 -13.89
N TRP A 180 -39.70 -0.26 -14.65
CA TRP A 180 -38.72 0.81 -14.87
C TRP A 180 -38.49 1.70 -13.64
N ILE A 181 -39.54 1.97 -12.84
CA ILE A 181 -39.42 2.64 -11.53
C ILE A 181 -38.54 1.81 -10.59
N LYS A 182 -38.81 0.50 -10.47
CA LYS A 182 -37.96 -0.44 -9.69
C LYS A 182 -36.54 -0.52 -10.24
N GLY A 183 -36.38 -0.46 -11.56
CA GLY A 183 -35.11 -0.43 -12.27
C GLY A 183 -34.33 0.90 -12.16
N GLY A 184 -34.76 1.86 -11.34
CA GLY A 184 -34.03 3.11 -11.10
C GLY A 184 -34.25 4.20 -12.15
N LYS A 185 -35.28 4.08 -13.00
CA LYS A 185 -35.68 5.07 -14.02
C LYS A 185 -34.59 5.41 -15.06
N LEU A 186 -33.85 4.39 -15.52
CA LEU A 186 -32.72 4.52 -16.46
C LEU A 186 -33.14 4.93 -17.89
N GLU A 187 -32.29 5.70 -18.58
CA GLU A 187 -32.61 6.30 -19.88
C GLU A 187 -32.65 5.31 -21.07
N THR A 188 -32.00 4.15 -20.97
CA THR A 188 -31.89 3.18 -22.08
C THR A 188 -32.49 1.83 -21.73
N SER A 189 -33.05 1.12 -22.72
CA SER A 189 -33.62 -0.23 -22.57
C SER A 189 -32.55 -1.33 -22.59
N GLN A 190 -31.47 -1.09 -21.86
CA GLN A 190 -30.50 -2.14 -21.57
C GLN A 190 -31.07 -3.07 -20.50
N LYS A 191 -31.19 -4.36 -20.83
CA LYS A 191 -30.79 -5.37 -19.86
C LYS A 191 -29.44 -4.94 -19.32
N SER A 192 -29.30 -4.84 -18.00
CA SER A 192 -27.97 -4.94 -17.39
C SER A 192 -27.45 -6.36 -17.61
N ALA A 193 -26.91 -6.62 -18.82
CA ALA A 193 -25.58 -7.19 -18.86
C ALA A 193 -24.75 -6.29 -17.94
N GLY A 194 -24.27 -6.85 -16.84
CA GLY A 194 -23.69 -6.06 -15.78
C GLY A 194 -22.46 -5.29 -16.25
N LEU A 195 -21.87 -4.50 -15.35
CA LEU A 195 -20.49 -4.03 -15.55
C LEU A 195 -19.57 -5.21 -15.92
N TYR A 196 -19.89 -6.43 -15.43
CA TYR A 196 -19.37 -7.71 -15.93
C TYR A 196 -20.37 -8.44 -16.85
N SER A 197 -19.90 -9.08 -17.94
CA SER A 197 -20.74 -9.89 -18.84
C SER A 197 -20.06 -11.18 -19.33
N GLU A 198 -20.84 -12.16 -19.78
CA GLU A 198 -20.32 -13.47 -20.23
C GLU A 198 -19.33 -13.39 -21.41
N ALA A 199 -19.52 -12.44 -22.33
CA ALA A 199 -18.59 -12.22 -23.45
C ALA A 199 -17.18 -11.81 -22.96
N MET A 200 -17.09 -11.31 -21.73
CA MET A 200 -15.84 -10.85 -21.13
C MET A 200 -15.06 -11.98 -20.44
N TRP A 201 -15.69 -13.10 -20.06
CA TRP A 201 -14.95 -14.30 -19.61
C TRP A 201 -13.90 -14.68 -20.65
N GLY A 202 -14.28 -14.68 -21.94
CA GLY A 202 -13.42 -15.08 -23.05
C GLY A 202 -12.22 -14.15 -23.28
N ARG A 203 -12.30 -12.88 -22.86
CA ARG A 203 -11.13 -11.99 -22.85
C ARG A 203 -10.23 -12.28 -21.64
N LEU A 204 -10.80 -12.35 -20.44
CA LEU A 204 -10.01 -12.49 -19.20
C LEU A 204 -9.44 -13.90 -18.96
N ALA A 205 -10.01 -14.95 -19.58
CA ALA A 205 -9.59 -16.34 -19.39
C ALA A 205 -8.15 -16.65 -19.87
N ASN A 206 -7.61 -15.87 -20.82
CA ASN A 206 -6.25 -16.04 -21.32
C ASN A 206 -5.17 -15.39 -20.41
N ASN A 207 -5.54 -14.94 -19.20
CA ASN A 207 -4.73 -14.12 -18.31
C ASN A 207 -4.33 -12.73 -18.86
N THR A 208 -4.93 -12.28 -19.97
CA THR A 208 -4.83 -10.91 -20.47
C THR A 208 -5.68 -9.97 -19.61
N PHE A 209 -5.04 -9.16 -18.77
CA PHE A 209 -5.69 -8.15 -17.92
C PHE A 209 -5.43 -6.70 -18.40
N THR A 210 -5.00 -6.55 -19.65
CA THR A 210 -5.37 -5.44 -20.52
C THR A 210 -6.19 -5.99 -21.69
N ASP A 211 -7.24 -5.28 -22.11
CA ASP A 211 -8.16 -5.70 -23.18
C ASP A 211 -8.29 -4.69 -24.33
N LEU A 212 -7.44 -3.65 -24.34
CA LEU A 212 -7.35 -2.66 -25.43
C LEU A 212 -6.63 -3.19 -26.68
N GLY A 213 -5.76 -4.19 -26.54
CA GLY A 213 -4.95 -4.67 -27.66
C GLY A 213 -3.99 -3.61 -28.19
N ASN A 214 -3.50 -3.83 -29.41
CA ASN A 214 -2.63 -2.91 -30.14
C ASN A 214 -3.38 -1.67 -30.69
N CYS A 215 -4.66 -1.50 -30.36
CA CYS A 215 -5.58 -0.64 -31.08
C CYS A 215 -5.79 0.72 -30.41
N LEU A 216 -6.08 1.72 -31.24
CA LEU A 216 -6.65 3.00 -30.81
C LEU A 216 -8.18 2.92 -30.99
N PRO A 217 -8.99 3.64 -30.18
CA PRO A 217 -10.43 3.71 -30.39
C PRO A 217 -10.76 4.16 -31.82
N GLU A 218 -11.66 3.43 -32.49
CA GLU A 218 -11.90 3.65 -33.92
C GLU A 218 -12.29 5.11 -34.22
N ASN A 219 -11.68 5.66 -35.27
CA ASN A 219 -11.90 7.01 -35.78
C ASN A 219 -11.32 8.19 -34.97
N LYS A 220 -10.44 7.99 -33.97
CA LYS A 220 -9.80 9.12 -33.23
C LYS A 220 -8.26 9.07 -33.15
N LYS A 221 -7.62 10.22 -33.38
CA LYS A 221 -6.21 10.50 -33.01
C LYS A 221 -6.11 10.89 -31.52
N GLY A 222 -6.48 9.99 -30.62
CA GLY A 222 -6.43 10.19 -29.17
C GLY A 222 -7.63 9.63 -28.42
N ILE A 223 -7.58 9.70 -27.09
CA ILE A 223 -8.66 9.31 -26.18
C ILE A 223 -9.83 10.31 -26.20
N GLY A 224 -10.96 9.92 -25.62
CA GLY A 224 -12.03 10.85 -25.29
C GLY A 224 -11.81 11.59 -23.97
N THR A 225 -12.87 12.25 -23.50
CA THR A 225 -12.95 12.98 -22.23
C THR A 225 -14.36 12.86 -21.68
N ASP A 226 -14.54 12.85 -20.36
CA ASP A 226 -15.87 12.97 -19.72
C ASP A 226 -15.91 14.20 -18.79
N PRO A 227 -16.15 15.40 -19.32
CA PRO A 227 -16.13 16.63 -18.53
C PRO A 227 -17.23 16.71 -17.45
N VAL A 228 -18.23 15.82 -17.50
CA VAL A 228 -19.28 15.73 -16.47
C VAL A 228 -18.77 14.93 -15.27
N SER A 229 -18.14 13.76 -15.53
CA SER A 229 -17.40 13.01 -14.51
C SER A 229 -16.28 13.85 -13.89
N ASP A 230 -15.49 14.54 -14.72
CA ASP A 230 -14.38 15.39 -14.26
C ASP A 230 -14.87 16.51 -13.35
N TYR A 231 -15.93 17.22 -13.71
CA TYR A 231 -16.50 18.27 -12.87
C TYR A 231 -17.07 17.71 -11.56
N TYR A 232 -17.72 16.55 -11.59
CA TYR A 232 -18.17 15.87 -10.37
C TYR A 232 -16.98 15.53 -9.45
N PHE A 233 -15.93 14.89 -9.96
CA PHE A 233 -14.76 14.51 -9.16
C PHE A 233 -13.89 15.69 -8.73
N GLU A 234 -13.95 16.84 -9.41
CA GLU A 234 -13.34 18.11 -8.99
C GLU A 234 -14.03 18.68 -7.73
N LYS A 235 -15.36 18.58 -7.63
CA LYS A 235 -16.13 19.08 -6.48
C LYS A 235 -16.37 18.03 -5.39
N ALA A 236 -16.14 16.76 -5.68
CA ALA A 236 -16.34 15.66 -4.75
C ALA A 236 -15.48 15.79 -3.47
N SER A 237 -16.14 15.60 -2.33
CA SER A 237 -15.55 15.41 -0.99
C SER A 237 -15.65 13.96 -0.49
N LYS A 238 -16.39 13.11 -1.19
CA LYS A 238 -16.51 11.66 -0.98
C LYS A 238 -16.63 10.95 -2.34
N LEU A 239 -16.38 9.65 -2.37
CA LEU A 239 -16.74 8.82 -3.52
C LEU A 239 -18.28 8.69 -3.64
N PRO A 240 -18.81 8.41 -4.85
CA PRO A 240 -20.21 8.04 -5.02
C PRO A 240 -20.49 6.65 -4.41
N ASP A 241 -21.76 6.27 -4.38
CA ASP A 241 -22.21 5.06 -3.67
C ASP A 241 -22.14 3.79 -4.54
N LEU A 242 -22.24 3.92 -5.87
CA LEU A 242 -22.13 2.83 -6.85
C LEU A 242 -20.93 3.02 -7.78
N LEU A 243 -20.36 1.92 -8.26
CA LEU A 243 -19.20 1.96 -9.16
C LEU A 243 -19.56 2.48 -10.57
N THR A 244 -20.80 2.28 -11.02
CA THR A 244 -21.38 2.91 -12.23
C THR A 244 -21.36 4.44 -12.22
N ASP A 245 -21.31 5.04 -11.04
CA ASP A 245 -21.38 6.50 -10.86
C ASP A 245 -19.96 7.12 -10.90
N THR A 246 -18.95 6.29 -11.21
CA THR A 246 -17.56 6.67 -11.48
C THR A 246 -17.30 6.60 -13.00
N ASP A 247 -16.04 6.73 -13.46
CA ASP A 247 -15.76 6.51 -14.88
C ASP A 247 -15.94 5.06 -15.33
N LEU A 248 -16.00 4.10 -14.39
CA LEU A 248 -16.01 2.66 -14.67
C LEU A 248 -17.42 2.14 -15.01
N ILE A 249 -18.05 2.79 -15.98
CA ILE A 249 -19.42 2.51 -16.47
C ILE A 249 -19.57 1.19 -17.24
N SER A 250 -18.45 0.51 -17.52
CA SER A 250 -18.37 -0.85 -18.05
C SER A 250 -16.97 -1.40 -17.76
N MET A 251 -16.72 -2.67 -18.10
CA MET A 251 -15.37 -3.27 -18.07
C MET A 251 -14.76 -3.47 -19.46
N ASP A 252 -15.39 -2.99 -20.53
CA ASP A 252 -14.77 -2.95 -21.87
C ASP A 252 -13.87 -1.71 -21.95
N SER A 253 -12.54 -1.91 -22.01
CA SER A 253 -11.62 -0.78 -21.96
C SER A 253 -11.60 0.06 -23.24
N THR A 254 -12.05 -0.50 -24.37
CA THR A 254 -12.21 0.27 -25.62
C THR A 254 -13.36 1.27 -25.47
N ASN A 255 -14.49 0.86 -24.88
CA ASN A 255 -15.59 1.75 -24.51
C ASN A 255 -15.12 2.84 -23.53
N LEU A 256 -14.45 2.45 -22.44
CA LEU A 256 -13.90 3.37 -21.44
C LEU A 256 -12.93 4.41 -22.05
N ALA A 257 -12.10 4.01 -23.02
CA ALA A 257 -11.17 4.90 -23.70
C ALA A 257 -11.88 5.96 -24.57
N THR A 258 -13.12 5.71 -25.02
CA THR A 258 -13.95 6.73 -25.69
C THR A 258 -14.37 7.88 -24.76
N LYS A 259 -14.21 7.70 -23.45
CA LYS A 259 -14.46 8.70 -22.38
C LYS A 259 -13.19 9.20 -21.68
N GLY A 260 -12.00 8.67 -22.00
CA GLY A 260 -10.72 9.10 -21.39
C GLY A 260 -10.18 8.19 -20.28
N THR A 261 -10.87 7.09 -19.97
CA THR A 261 -10.42 6.07 -19.02
C THR A 261 -9.70 4.96 -19.77
N VAL A 262 -8.40 4.75 -19.53
CA VAL A 262 -7.60 3.75 -20.28
C VAL A 262 -7.04 2.65 -19.39
N ALA A 263 -6.93 1.43 -19.92
CA ALA A 263 -6.33 0.30 -19.22
C ALA A 263 -4.80 0.33 -19.23
N TYR A 264 -4.19 -0.21 -18.18
CA TYR A 264 -2.74 -0.39 -18.05
C TYR A 264 -2.40 -1.59 -17.14
N ASP A 265 -1.17 -2.10 -17.25
CA ASP A 265 -0.61 -3.05 -16.28
C ASP A 265 0.80 -2.63 -15.84
N VAL A 266 1.35 -3.32 -14.84
CA VAL A 266 2.54 -2.90 -14.08
C VAL A 266 3.59 -4.00 -14.12
N GLU A 267 4.84 -3.68 -14.44
CA GLU A 267 5.94 -4.65 -14.67
C GLU A 267 6.07 -5.69 -13.55
N TYR A 268 6.03 -5.24 -12.28
CA TYR A 268 6.08 -6.09 -11.09
C TYR A 268 4.73 -6.07 -10.34
N PRO A 269 3.83 -7.03 -10.61
CA PRO A 269 2.47 -7.01 -10.07
C PRO A 269 2.39 -7.42 -8.59
N LEU A 270 1.49 -6.75 -7.86
CA LEU A 270 1.10 -7.10 -6.50
C LEU A 270 0.36 -8.45 -6.47
N TRP A 271 0.96 -9.46 -5.85
CA TRP A 271 0.27 -10.66 -5.41
C TRP A 271 -0.65 -10.36 -4.23
N ASN A 272 -1.82 -10.98 -4.22
CA ASN A 272 -2.83 -10.87 -3.16
C ASN A 272 -3.80 -12.03 -3.40
N ASP A 273 -3.71 -13.11 -2.60
CA ASP A 273 -4.61 -14.27 -2.62
C ASP A 273 -5.01 -14.74 -4.05
N HIS A 274 -3.99 -14.95 -4.90
CA HIS A 274 -4.12 -15.48 -6.27
C HIS A 274 -5.12 -14.75 -7.19
N THR A 275 -5.52 -13.52 -6.82
CA THR A 275 -6.38 -12.68 -7.65
C THR A 275 -5.61 -12.08 -8.82
N GLN A 276 -6.30 -11.90 -9.94
CA GLN A 276 -5.82 -11.13 -11.08
C GLN A 276 -6.33 -9.68 -11.01
N LYS A 277 -5.72 -8.75 -11.76
CA LYS A 277 -6.02 -7.31 -11.62
C LYS A 277 -6.10 -6.59 -12.98
N LEU A 278 -7.29 -6.12 -13.34
CA LEU A 278 -7.46 -5.07 -14.35
C LEU A 278 -7.24 -3.71 -13.68
N ARG A 279 -6.56 -2.78 -14.34
CA ARG A 279 -6.37 -1.42 -13.83
C ARG A 279 -6.71 -0.39 -14.90
N HIS A 280 -7.27 0.73 -14.47
CA HIS A 280 -7.52 1.88 -15.34
C HIS A 280 -7.02 3.18 -14.71
N ILE A 281 -6.68 4.13 -15.57
CA ILE A 281 -6.38 5.52 -15.24
C ILE A 281 -7.25 6.44 -16.09
N HIS A 282 -7.83 7.47 -15.46
CA HIS A 282 -8.48 8.60 -16.14
C HIS A 282 -7.77 9.89 -15.75
N GLN A 283 -7.30 10.67 -16.72
CA GLN A 283 -6.70 11.99 -16.50
C GLN A 283 -7.72 13.08 -16.87
N PRO A 284 -8.10 13.97 -15.93
CA PRO A 284 -9.27 14.83 -16.09
C PRO A 284 -9.07 15.95 -17.09
N ALA A 285 -10.05 16.15 -17.96
CA ALA A 285 -10.14 17.33 -18.79
C ALA A 285 -10.68 18.52 -17.97
N VAL A 286 -10.03 19.68 -18.07
CA VAL A 286 -10.41 20.87 -17.31
C VAL A 286 -11.25 21.80 -18.18
N ILE A 287 -12.48 22.11 -17.78
CA ILE A 287 -13.24 23.20 -18.40
C ILE A 287 -12.77 24.54 -17.81
N LYS A 288 -12.23 25.42 -18.67
CA LYS A 288 -11.94 26.82 -18.31
C LYS A 288 -12.47 27.74 -19.41
N GLU A 289 -13.18 28.80 -19.02
CA GLU A 289 -13.75 29.79 -19.96
C GLU A 289 -14.60 29.15 -21.09
N GLY A 290 -15.34 28.08 -20.76
CA GLY A 290 -16.17 27.31 -21.70
C GLY A 290 -15.39 26.40 -22.67
N LYS A 291 -14.07 26.28 -22.53
CA LYS A 291 -13.21 25.41 -23.36
C LYS A 291 -12.71 24.22 -22.56
N VAL A 292 -12.68 23.05 -23.19
CA VAL A 292 -12.11 21.82 -22.63
C VAL A 292 -10.60 21.83 -22.87
N PHE A 293 -9.82 21.71 -21.80
CA PHE A 293 -8.37 21.56 -21.83
C PHE A 293 -8.01 20.10 -21.51
N ILE A 294 -7.39 19.42 -22.46
CA ILE A 294 -6.84 18.07 -22.28
C ILE A 294 -5.65 18.14 -21.30
N PRO A 295 -5.44 17.14 -20.43
CA PRO A 295 -4.24 17.01 -19.60
C PRO A 295 -2.93 17.27 -20.35
N LYS A 296 -1.93 17.79 -19.64
CA LYS A 296 -0.55 17.69 -20.10
C LYS A 296 -0.07 16.24 -19.97
N PRO A 297 0.86 15.78 -20.83
CA PRO A 297 1.54 14.51 -20.61
C PRO A 297 2.15 14.43 -19.21
N LEU A 298 2.18 13.23 -18.64
CA LEU A 298 2.87 12.96 -17.39
C LEU A 298 4.36 13.21 -17.56
N GLU A 299 4.97 13.87 -16.58
CA GLU A 299 6.42 14.06 -16.49
C GLU A 299 6.98 13.24 -15.33
N ILE A 300 8.21 12.74 -15.48
CA ILE A 300 8.93 12.02 -14.42
C ILE A 300 9.41 13.02 -13.38
N THR A 301 9.07 12.80 -12.11
CA THR A 301 9.52 13.61 -10.98
C THR A 301 10.42 12.79 -10.08
N GLN A 302 11.68 13.19 -10.02
CA GLN A 302 12.67 12.65 -9.09
C GLN A 302 12.43 13.27 -7.70
N LEU A 303 11.69 12.57 -6.83
CA LEU A 303 11.45 13.01 -5.45
C LEU A 303 12.63 12.64 -4.54
N ASN A 304 13.75 13.30 -4.83
CA ASN A 304 15.05 13.20 -4.14
C ASN A 304 15.73 11.82 -4.32
N ASN A 305 17.01 11.70 -3.96
CA ASN A 305 17.81 10.48 -4.14
C ASN A 305 17.45 9.32 -3.17
N ILE A 306 16.17 9.18 -2.78
CA ILE A 306 15.70 8.41 -1.60
C ILE A 306 14.58 7.43 -1.93
N SER A 307 13.71 7.76 -2.89
CA SER A 307 12.64 6.89 -3.38
C SER A 307 12.81 6.59 -4.88
N GLU A 308 12.09 5.59 -5.36
CA GLU A 308 11.87 5.37 -6.79
C GLU A 308 11.28 6.65 -7.45
N PRO A 309 11.59 6.95 -8.73
CA PRO A 309 10.98 8.07 -9.44
C PRO A 309 9.45 7.99 -9.45
N GLY A 310 8.78 9.13 -9.37
CA GLY A 310 7.32 9.23 -9.52
C GLY A 310 6.92 9.82 -10.87
N PHE A 311 5.63 9.79 -11.18
CA PHE A 311 5.01 10.70 -12.14
C PHE A 311 4.40 11.90 -11.41
N THR A 312 4.48 13.10 -11.99
CA THR A 312 3.58 14.20 -11.62
C THR A 312 2.15 13.82 -12.04
N ILE A 313 1.31 13.48 -11.06
CA ILE A 313 -0.09 13.13 -11.28
C ILE A 313 -0.96 14.39 -11.19
N PRO A 314 -1.74 14.75 -12.23
CA PRO A 314 -2.68 15.87 -12.16
C PRO A 314 -3.73 15.67 -11.06
N GLU A 315 -4.14 16.75 -10.38
CA GLU A 315 -5.26 16.70 -9.43
C GLU A 315 -6.54 16.20 -10.12
N ASN A 316 -7.35 15.42 -9.40
CA ASN A 316 -8.54 14.70 -9.89
C ASN A 316 -8.26 13.58 -10.91
N THR A 317 -7.00 13.18 -11.13
CA THR A 317 -6.67 11.91 -11.83
C THR A 317 -7.20 10.72 -11.03
N ARG A 318 -7.85 9.78 -11.71
CA ARG A 318 -8.57 8.65 -11.10
C ARG A 318 -7.91 7.35 -11.47
N PHE A 319 -7.73 6.48 -10.48
CA PHE A 319 -7.13 5.16 -10.60
C PHE A 319 -8.12 4.11 -10.12
N TYR A 320 -8.35 3.11 -10.96
CA TYR A 320 -9.22 1.97 -10.68
C TYR A 320 -8.40 0.70 -10.70
N LYS A 321 -8.66 -0.21 -9.77
CA LYS A 321 -8.02 -1.52 -9.69
C LYS A 321 -9.07 -2.57 -9.30
N THR A 322 -9.53 -3.34 -10.27
CA THR A 322 -10.51 -4.40 -10.09
C THR A 322 -9.81 -5.74 -9.91
N PHE A 323 -10.10 -6.40 -8.80
CA PHE A 323 -9.53 -7.70 -8.45
C PHE A 323 -10.50 -8.80 -8.88
N PHE A 324 -9.98 -9.84 -9.53
CA PHE A 324 -10.75 -10.98 -10.01
C PHE A 324 -10.25 -12.27 -9.38
N ARG A 325 -11.17 -13.15 -8.94
CA ARG A 325 -10.85 -14.50 -8.47
C ARG A 325 -11.18 -15.52 -9.56
N GLY A 326 -10.25 -16.42 -9.84
CA GLY A 326 -10.50 -17.59 -10.68
C GLY A 326 -11.38 -18.59 -9.92
N VAL A 327 -12.53 -18.94 -10.49
CA VAL A 327 -13.48 -19.92 -9.96
C VAL A 327 -13.57 -21.07 -10.95
N LYS A 328 -13.39 -22.31 -10.48
CA LYS A 328 -13.57 -23.49 -11.33
C LYS A 328 -15.06 -23.76 -11.51
N GLU A 329 -15.56 -23.58 -12.72
CA GLU A 329 -16.97 -23.78 -13.07
C GLU A 329 -17.33 -25.26 -13.21
N LYS A 330 -18.64 -25.55 -13.35
CA LYS A 330 -19.14 -26.94 -13.47
C LYS A 330 -18.62 -27.67 -14.70
N ASP A 331 -18.39 -26.95 -15.79
CA ASP A 331 -17.73 -27.43 -17.02
C ASP A 331 -16.23 -27.78 -16.82
N GLY A 332 -15.66 -27.42 -15.66
CA GLY A 332 -14.25 -27.64 -15.30
C GLY A 332 -13.32 -26.50 -15.70
N ILE A 333 -13.81 -25.49 -16.43
CA ILE A 333 -13.06 -24.32 -16.89
C ILE A 333 -12.95 -23.32 -15.74
N VAL A 334 -11.80 -22.64 -15.61
CA VAL A 334 -11.62 -21.56 -14.64
C VAL A 334 -12.11 -20.24 -15.25
N ARG A 335 -12.99 -19.53 -14.54
CA ARG A 335 -13.55 -18.24 -14.97
C ARG A 335 -13.28 -17.15 -13.93
N TYR A 336 -12.88 -15.97 -14.38
CA TYR A 336 -12.40 -14.88 -13.51
C TYR A 336 -13.52 -13.90 -13.10
N ARG A 337 -14.09 -14.11 -11.90
CA ARG A 337 -15.18 -13.28 -11.34
C ARG A 337 -14.63 -12.04 -10.63
N PRO A 338 -15.22 -10.84 -10.79
CA PRO A 338 -14.79 -9.65 -10.04
C PRO A 338 -15.19 -9.77 -8.57
N VAL A 339 -14.40 -9.17 -7.68
CA VAL A 339 -14.57 -9.29 -6.22
C VAL A 339 -14.64 -7.92 -5.55
N GLU A 340 -13.64 -7.08 -5.82
CA GLU A 340 -13.55 -5.72 -5.33
C GLU A 340 -12.96 -4.79 -6.41
N THR A 341 -13.36 -3.52 -6.41
CA THR A 341 -12.68 -2.46 -7.15
C THR A 341 -12.21 -1.39 -6.17
N ARG A 342 -10.89 -1.22 -6.06
CA ARG A 342 -10.30 -0.12 -5.29
C ARG A 342 -10.20 1.12 -6.20
N VAL A 343 -10.60 2.27 -5.66
CA VAL A 343 -10.61 3.55 -6.39
C VAL A 343 -9.79 4.58 -5.61
N ILE A 344 -8.98 5.36 -6.31
CA ILE A 344 -8.23 6.50 -5.78
C ILE A 344 -8.41 7.71 -6.71
N VAL A 345 -8.75 8.85 -6.14
CA VAL A 345 -8.84 10.15 -6.82
C VAL A 345 -7.76 11.06 -6.25
N ALA A 346 -6.78 11.42 -7.09
CA ALA A 346 -5.63 12.24 -6.70
C ALA A 346 -6.05 13.65 -6.26
N ARG A 347 -5.25 14.23 -5.35
CA ARG A 347 -5.36 15.61 -4.84
C ARG A 347 -3.97 16.17 -4.60
N ASN A 348 -3.83 17.50 -4.61
CA ASN A 348 -2.55 18.21 -4.40
C ASN A 348 -1.85 17.90 -3.05
N ALA A 349 -2.53 17.26 -2.11
CA ALA A 349 -1.94 16.71 -0.90
C ALA A 349 -2.41 15.25 -0.73
N PRO A 350 -1.50 14.25 -0.58
CA PRO A 350 -1.86 12.82 -0.48
C PRO A 350 -2.92 12.52 0.59
N ARG A 351 -2.82 13.17 1.75
CA ARG A 351 -3.77 13.02 2.87
C ARG A 351 -5.19 13.55 2.57
N LYS A 352 -5.41 14.17 1.41
CA LYS A 352 -6.73 14.63 0.92
C LYS A 352 -7.30 13.76 -0.20
N ALA A 353 -6.54 12.78 -0.72
CA ALA A 353 -7.01 11.90 -1.79
C ALA A 353 -8.34 11.22 -1.38
N LEU A 354 -9.29 11.14 -2.31
CA LEU A 354 -10.49 10.34 -2.09
C LEU A 354 -10.17 8.90 -2.46
N PHE A 355 -10.47 7.95 -1.58
CA PHE A 355 -10.26 6.54 -1.88
C PHE A 355 -11.27 5.67 -1.13
N GLY A 356 -11.48 4.47 -1.65
CA GLY A 356 -12.46 3.52 -1.16
C GLY A 356 -12.40 2.19 -1.93
N VAL A 357 -13.16 1.22 -1.43
CA VAL A 357 -13.31 -0.08 -2.08
C VAL A 357 -14.79 -0.32 -2.36
N TYR A 358 -15.11 -0.68 -3.60
CA TYR A 358 -16.45 -1.14 -3.98
C TYR A 358 -16.45 -2.67 -3.98
N VAL A 359 -17.43 -3.28 -3.32
CA VAL A 359 -17.58 -4.74 -3.26
C VAL A 359 -18.59 -5.18 -4.32
N TRP A 360 -18.24 -6.19 -5.10
CA TRP A 360 -19.06 -6.64 -6.22
C TRP A 360 -20.28 -7.46 -5.77
N ARG A 361 -21.40 -7.24 -6.48
CA ARG A 361 -22.60 -8.06 -6.35
C ARG A 361 -22.39 -9.41 -7.04
N GLU A 362 -23.02 -10.46 -6.52
CA GLU A 362 -22.86 -11.84 -7.01
C GLU A 362 -23.26 -12.03 -8.49
N ASP A 363 -24.14 -11.16 -9.01
CA ASP A 363 -24.62 -11.14 -10.38
C ASP A 363 -23.70 -10.36 -11.35
N GLY A 364 -22.66 -9.68 -10.84
CA GLY A 364 -21.79 -8.82 -11.64
C GLY A 364 -22.45 -7.53 -12.17
N SER A 365 -23.66 -7.19 -11.71
CA SER A 365 -24.41 -6.02 -12.17
C SER A 365 -23.68 -4.70 -11.89
N ASN A 366 -23.22 -4.54 -10.66
CA ASN A 366 -22.56 -3.34 -10.13
C ASN A 366 -21.70 -3.71 -8.91
N ALA A 367 -21.03 -2.72 -8.32
CA ALA A 367 -20.35 -2.83 -7.03
C ALA A 367 -20.70 -1.65 -6.13
N ASP A 368 -20.92 -1.92 -4.84
CA ASP A 368 -21.36 -0.95 -3.84
C ASP A 368 -20.19 -0.47 -2.98
N LEU A 369 -20.10 0.84 -2.70
CA LEU A 369 -19.04 1.41 -1.86
C LEU A 369 -19.11 0.83 -0.43
N LEU A 370 -17.99 0.25 0.03
CA LEU A 370 -17.87 -0.32 1.37
C LEU A 370 -17.94 0.78 2.44
N LYS A 371 -18.92 0.64 3.34
CA LYS A 371 -19.27 1.64 4.37
C LYS A 371 -19.28 1.08 5.80
N ASP A 372 -18.96 -0.20 6.00
CA ASP A 372 -19.03 -0.87 7.30
C ASP A 372 -18.12 -0.14 8.32
N PRO A 373 -18.66 0.45 9.41
CA PRO A 373 -17.93 1.45 10.18
C PRO A 373 -17.01 0.85 11.26
N TYR A 374 -16.03 1.65 11.68
CA TYR A 374 -15.27 1.49 12.92
C TYR A 374 -16.05 2.00 14.15
N ARG A 375 -15.48 1.79 15.34
CA ARG A 375 -15.97 2.28 16.65
C ARG A 375 -16.09 3.80 16.72
N ASP A 376 -15.27 4.57 16.00
CA ASP A 376 -15.40 6.03 15.89
C ASP A 376 -16.50 6.50 14.91
N GLY A 377 -17.15 5.56 14.21
CA GLY A 377 -18.18 5.83 13.20
C GLY A 377 -17.65 6.17 11.80
N THR A 378 -16.33 6.21 11.59
CA THR A 378 -15.75 6.39 10.26
C THR A 378 -15.86 5.10 9.43
N ALA A 379 -15.96 5.24 8.11
CA ALA A 379 -15.90 4.12 7.18
C ALA A 379 -14.47 3.95 6.64
N TRP A 380 -13.93 2.75 6.43
CA TRP A 380 -14.51 1.41 6.57
C TRP A 380 -13.52 0.45 7.26
N LYS A 381 -14.04 -0.55 7.97
CA LYS A 381 -13.26 -1.64 8.59
C LYS A 381 -12.97 -2.80 7.60
N ASP A 382 -12.24 -3.81 8.05
CA ASP A 382 -11.97 -5.03 7.26
C ASP A 382 -13.28 -5.81 7.03
N LYS A 383 -13.38 -6.49 5.88
CA LYS A 383 -14.55 -7.31 5.53
C LYS A 383 -14.11 -8.63 4.90
N VAL A 384 -14.74 -9.72 5.32
CA VAL A 384 -14.56 -11.05 4.69
C VAL A 384 -15.71 -11.37 3.76
N LEU A 385 -15.36 -11.95 2.61
CA LEU A 385 -16.30 -12.51 1.63
C LEU A 385 -16.02 -14.01 1.50
N ALA A 386 -17.04 -14.86 1.63
CA ALA A 386 -16.94 -16.30 1.40
C ALA A 386 -17.16 -16.63 -0.09
N LEU A 387 -16.12 -16.38 -0.89
CA LEU A 387 -16.15 -16.50 -2.34
C LEU A 387 -16.15 -17.97 -2.77
N ASP A 388 -16.88 -18.29 -3.84
CA ASP A 388 -16.76 -19.59 -4.49
C ASP A 388 -15.38 -19.76 -5.14
N PHE A 389 -14.82 -20.96 -5.03
CA PHE A 389 -13.55 -21.36 -5.61
C PHE A 389 -13.71 -22.52 -6.60
N ASN A 390 -14.64 -23.44 -6.33
CA ASN A 390 -14.92 -24.57 -7.22
C ASN A 390 -16.39 -25.02 -7.15
N HIS A 391 -17.16 -24.76 -8.21
CA HIS A 391 -18.57 -25.15 -8.34
C HIS A 391 -18.78 -26.65 -8.63
N GLN A 392 -17.73 -27.43 -8.88
CA GLN A 392 -17.80 -28.90 -8.96
C GLN A 392 -17.81 -29.55 -7.57
N THR A 393 -17.18 -28.92 -6.57
CA THR A 393 -17.09 -29.44 -5.19
C THR A 393 -17.89 -28.62 -4.17
N GLY A 394 -18.40 -27.44 -4.55
CA GLY A 394 -19.03 -26.50 -3.62
C GLY A 394 -18.04 -25.80 -2.69
N THR A 395 -16.73 -25.84 -3.01
CA THR A 395 -15.69 -25.25 -2.16
C THR A 395 -15.73 -23.72 -2.25
N LYS A 396 -15.92 -23.06 -1.10
CA LYS A 396 -15.72 -21.62 -0.90
C LYS A 396 -14.40 -21.34 -0.16
N ARG A 397 -13.92 -20.09 -0.23
CA ARG A 397 -12.75 -19.58 0.49
C ARG A 397 -12.99 -18.15 0.98
N ASN A 398 -12.40 -17.82 2.12
CA ASN A 398 -12.48 -16.49 2.70
C ASN A 398 -11.49 -15.53 2.01
N TYR A 399 -12.00 -14.41 1.49
CA TYR A 399 -11.24 -13.30 0.92
C TYR A 399 -11.40 -12.04 1.77
N MET A 400 -10.32 -11.32 2.08
CA MET A 400 -10.37 -10.09 2.87
C MET A 400 -10.28 -8.84 1.98
N VAL A 401 -11.34 -8.04 2.03
CA VAL A 401 -11.35 -6.64 1.59
C VAL A 401 -10.74 -5.79 2.73
N PRO A 402 -9.64 -5.06 2.50
CA PRO A 402 -8.91 -4.40 3.57
C PRO A 402 -9.56 -3.09 4.05
N ALA A 403 -9.47 -2.90 5.36
CA ALA A 403 -9.85 -1.70 6.09
C ALA A 403 -9.16 -0.42 5.59
N ARG A 404 -9.83 0.73 5.77
CA ARG A 404 -9.30 2.05 5.43
C ARG A 404 -7.89 2.29 6.00
N HIS A 405 -7.64 1.95 7.27
CA HIS A 405 -6.35 2.21 7.91
C HIS A 405 -5.21 1.42 7.24
N ARG A 406 -5.49 0.25 6.66
CA ARG A 406 -4.52 -0.57 5.90
C ARG A 406 -4.23 0.03 4.54
N CYS A 407 -5.25 0.57 3.87
CA CYS A 407 -5.06 1.39 2.67
C CYS A 407 -4.19 2.62 2.99
N GLU A 408 -4.47 3.34 4.08
CA GLU A 408 -3.68 4.50 4.52
C GLU A 408 -2.24 4.13 4.88
N GLN A 409 -2.01 3.04 5.62
CA GLN A 409 -0.67 2.53 5.93
C GLN A 409 0.11 2.22 4.65
N CYS A 410 -0.45 1.39 3.76
CA CYS A 410 0.22 0.94 2.54
C CYS A 410 0.49 2.08 1.54
N HIS A 411 -0.42 3.05 1.41
CA HIS A 411 -0.29 4.17 0.47
C HIS A 411 0.44 5.39 1.06
N THR A 412 0.63 5.44 2.38
CA THR A 412 1.55 6.40 3.01
C THR A 412 2.97 6.07 2.57
N GLY A 413 3.63 7.05 1.95
CA GLY A 413 4.96 6.86 1.36
C GLY A 413 4.96 6.35 -0.08
N ALA A 414 3.84 6.46 -0.80
CA ALA A 414 3.80 6.35 -2.26
C ALA A 414 4.99 7.11 -2.92
N PRO A 415 5.76 6.51 -3.84
CA PRO A 415 7.01 7.11 -4.34
C PRO A 415 6.84 8.53 -4.89
N GLY A 416 5.77 8.74 -5.67
CA GLY A 416 5.37 10.02 -6.26
C GLY A 416 4.73 11.04 -5.32
N ASP A 417 4.69 10.77 -4.00
CA ASP A 417 4.04 11.59 -2.96
C ASP A 417 2.64 12.11 -3.36
N ASN A 418 1.82 11.18 -3.84
CA ASN A 418 0.53 11.41 -4.51
C ASN A 418 -0.57 10.42 -4.09
N PHE A 419 -0.30 9.56 -3.08
CA PHE A 419 -1.14 8.44 -2.61
C PHE A 419 -1.37 7.30 -3.63
N VAL A 420 -0.66 7.27 -4.77
CA VAL A 420 -0.80 6.24 -5.81
C VAL A 420 0.36 5.23 -5.76
N LEU A 421 0.03 3.93 -5.80
CA LEU A 421 0.99 2.82 -5.81
C LEU A 421 0.93 2.05 -7.14
N GLY A 422 2.06 1.45 -7.54
CA GLY A 422 2.18 0.64 -8.75
C GLY A 422 2.06 1.40 -10.08
N PHE A 423 1.75 2.70 -10.08
CA PHE A 423 1.82 3.57 -11.26
C PHE A 423 3.05 4.48 -11.15
N THR A 424 4.21 3.94 -11.54
CA THR A 424 5.50 4.62 -11.53
C THR A 424 6.17 4.50 -12.90
N PRO A 425 7.18 5.34 -13.21
CA PRO A 425 7.93 5.25 -14.46
C PRO A 425 8.59 3.88 -14.69
N LEU A 426 9.03 3.20 -13.63
CA LEU A 426 9.53 1.82 -13.71
C LEU A 426 8.40 0.85 -14.04
N GLN A 427 7.31 0.88 -13.28
CA GLN A 427 6.20 -0.05 -13.41
C GLN A 427 5.50 0.03 -14.77
N ILE A 428 5.51 1.18 -15.45
CA ILE A 428 4.90 1.34 -16.78
C ILE A 428 5.81 0.82 -17.92
N ASN A 429 7.10 0.61 -17.68
CA ASN A 429 8.11 0.20 -18.66
C ASN A 429 8.12 -1.32 -18.90
N ARG A 430 7.05 -1.86 -19.51
CA ARG A 430 6.86 -3.31 -19.70
C ARG A 430 7.96 -3.96 -20.54
N ARG A 431 8.44 -5.13 -20.11
CA ARG A 431 9.54 -5.90 -20.73
C ARG A 431 9.14 -7.35 -21.04
N ASP A 432 9.94 -8.00 -21.88
CA ASP A 432 9.80 -9.42 -22.23
C ASP A 432 10.23 -10.35 -21.07
N VAL A 433 9.83 -11.62 -21.16
CA VAL A 433 10.18 -12.65 -20.15
C VAL A 433 11.69 -12.85 -20.11
N GLY A 434 12.29 -12.80 -18.90
CA GLY A 434 13.73 -12.92 -18.70
C GLY A 434 14.51 -11.60 -18.80
N GLU A 435 13.90 -10.50 -19.23
CA GLU A 435 14.46 -9.16 -19.02
C GLU A 435 14.08 -8.62 -17.63
N ALA A 436 14.87 -7.69 -17.08
CA ALA A 436 14.57 -6.92 -15.86
C ALA A 436 14.14 -7.76 -14.62
N GLY A 437 14.52 -9.03 -14.55
CA GLY A 437 14.07 -9.95 -13.49
C GLY A 437 12.62 -10.42 -13.60
N ARG A 438 12.01 -10.37 -14.79
CA ARG A 438 10.64 -10.82 -15.06
C ARG A 438 10.57 -12.34 -15.24
N ASP A 439 9.78 -13.03 -14.42
CA ASP A 439 9.52 -14.48 -14.50
C ASP A 439 8.12 -14.82 -15.07
N LEU A 440 7.22 -13.84 -15.17
CA LEU A 440 5.87 -14.00 -15.69
C LEU A 440 5.77 -13.69 -17.20
N PRO A 441 4.90 -14.38 -17.97
CA PRO A 441 4.51 -13.98 -19.31
C PRO A 441 4.04 -12.53 -19.43
N VAL A 442 4.05 -12.02 -20.66
CA VAL A 442 3.58 -10.68 -21.03
C VAL A 442 2.88 -10.77 -22.38
N ASN A 443 1.84 -9.97 -22.57
CA ASN A 443 1.07 -9.91 -23.80
C ASN A 443 1.56 -8.77 -24.71
N GLU A 444 1.34 -8.88 -26.02
CA GLU A 444 1.84 -7.90 -27.00
C GLU A 444 1.29 -6.47 -26.76
N ASP A 445 0.06 -6.37 -26.26
CA ASP A 445 -0.60 -5.13 -25.91
C ASP A 445 -0.19 -4.55 -24.54
N GLU A 446 0.48 -5.34 -23.71
CA GLU A 446 1.13 -4.88 -22.49
C GLU A 446 2.51 -4.33 -22.83
N LEU A 447 3.29 -5.03 -23.66
CA LEU A 447 4.58 -4.58 -24.19
C LEU A 447 4.48 -3.22 -24.90
N ASN A 448 3.44 -3.01 -25.70
CA ASN A 448 3.25 -1.75 -26.41
C ASN A 448 2.55 -0.62 -25.62
N GLN A 449 2.24 -0.81 -24.32
CA GLN A 449 1.45 0.18 -23.57
C GLN A 449 2.10 1.58 -23.52
N VAL A 450 3.43 1.66 -23.52
CA VAL A 450 4.16 2.95 -23.56
C VAL A 450 3.91 3.68 -24.89
N LYS A 451 3.90 2.97 -26.01
CA LYS A 451 3.57 3.51 -27.34
C LYS A 451 2.11 3.97 -27.40
N ARG A 452 1.19 3.18 -26.83
CA ARG A 452 -0.23 3.52 -26.68
C ARG A 452 -0.42 4.79 -25.83
N PHE A 453 0.30 4.95 -24.72
CA PHE A 453 0.31 6.17 -23.90
C PHE A 453 0.85 7.41 -24.62
N ILE A 454 1.86 7.27 -25.50
CA ILE A 454 2.31 8.37 -26.37
C ILE A 454 1.20 8.76 -27.36
N GLN A 455 0.56 7.77 -28.00
CA GLN A 455 -0.53 8.01 -28.96
C GLN A 455 -1.80 8.59 -28.30
N TYR A 456 -2.00 8.36 -27.01
CA TYR A 456 -3.04 8.98 -26.19
C TYR A 456 -2.66 10.37 -25.63
N GLY A 457 -1.42 10.81 -25.79
CA GLY A 457 -0.91 12.08 -25.23
C GLY A 457 -0.61 12.05 -23.73
N MET A 458 -0.71 10.88 -23.08
CA MET A 458 -0.46 10.70 -21.65
C MET A 458 1.04 10.67 -21.30
N LEU A 459 1.89 10.33 -22.26
CA LEU A 459 3.35 10.46 -22.17
C LEU A 459 3.86 11.24 -23.38
N SER A 460 4.92 12.04 -23.18
CA SER A 460 5.72 12.53 -24.32
C SER A 460 6.76 11.47 -24.73
N GLU A 461 7.21 11.48 -25.98
CA GLU A 461 8.31 10.61 -26.43
C GLU A 461 9.57 10.79 -25.56
N LYS A 462 9.86 12.04 -25.15
CA LYS A 462 10.91 12.37 -24.18
C LYS A 462 10.71 11.66 -22.84
N THR A 463 9.48 11.61 -22.32
CA THR A 463 9.17 10.92 -21.06
C THR A 463 9.37 9.41 -21.21
N ALA A 464 8.84 8.84 -22.29
CA ALA A 464 8.95 7.42 -22.61
C ALA A 464 10.42 6.97 -22.77
N ALA A 465 11.25 7.77 -23.43
CA ALA A 465 12.69 7.50 -23.60
C ALA A 465 13.50 7.57 -22.30
N ASN A 466 12.92 8.08 -21.20
CA ASN A 466 13.57 8.19 -19.89
C ASN A 466 12.91 7.32 -18.81
N LEU A 467 12.05 6.36 -19.18
CA LEU A 467 11.52 5.38 -18.22
C LEU A 467 12.66 4.50 -17.69
N PRO A 468 12.85 4.40 -16.36
CA PRO A 468 13.92 3.61 -15.78
C PRO A 468 13.68 2.11 -15.95
N LYS A 469 14.74 1.33 -15.80
CA LYS A 469 14.69 -0.13 -15.67
C LYS A 469 15.34 -0.57 -14.37
N LEU A 470 14.93 -1.72 -13.82
CA LEU A 470 15.39 -2.18 -12.51
C LEU A 470 16.90 -2.47 -12.49
N GLU A 471 17.41 -3.12 -13.54
CA GLU A 471 18.82 -3.49 -13.70
C GLU A 471 19.77 -2.29 -13.90
N TYR A 472 19.26 -1.06 -14.04
CA TYR A 472 20.04 0.16 -14.25
C TYR A 472 19.98 1.17 -13.09
N PHE A 473 19.37 0.83 -11.94
CA PHE A 473 19.44 1.70 -10.77
C PHE A 473 20.86 1.71 -10.15
N PRO A 474 21.27 2.80 -9.48
CA PRO A 474 22.68 3.06 -9.17
C PRO A 474 23.21 2.34 -7.90
N SER A 475 23.18 1.01 -7.88
CA SER A 475 24.04 0.20 -7.00
C SER A 475 24.40 -1.15 -7.62
N SER A 476 25.71 -1.42 -7.73
CA SER A 476 26.34 -2.65 -8.24
C SER A 476 25.93 -3.12 -9.65
N SER A 477 26.83 -2.96 -10.61
CA SER A 477 26.84 -3.64 -11.92
C SER A 477 27.20 -5.14 -11.81
N LEU A 478 26.71 -5.81 -10.76
CA LEU A 478 27.06 -7.16 -10.33
C LEU A 478 25.88 -7.89 -9.65
N LEU A 479 24.65 -7.37 -9.73
CA LEU A 479 23.47 -8.11 -9.28
C LEU A 479 23.23 -9.30 -10.22
N ASP A 480 23.18 -10.51 -9.66
CA ASP A 480 22.80 -11.70 -10.42
C ASP A 480 21.29 -11.74 -10.69
N ASP A 481 20.87 -12.58 -11.63
CA ASP A 481 19.47 -12.73 -12.05
C ASP A 481 18.52 -13.04 -10.88
N HIS A 482 18.91 -13.88 -9.91
CA HIS A 482 18.08 -14.15 -8.72
C HIS A 482 17.89 -12.90 -7.87
N THR A 483 18.95 -12.09 -7.72
CA THR A 483 18.89 -10.85 -6.95
C THR A 483 18.03 -9.79 -7.65
N VAL A 484 18.07 -9.68 -8.98
CA VAL A 484 17.19 -8.78 -9.75
C VAL A 484 15.73 -9.25 -9.69
N ARG A 485 15.45 -10.55 -9.84
CA ARG A 485 14.09 -11.13 -9.68
C ARG A 485 13.55 -10.91 -8.26
N ALA A 486 14.35 -11.16 -7.23
CA ALA A 486 13.98 -10.92 -5.83
C ALA A 486 13.68 -9.43 -5.59
N GLN A 487 14.45 -8.53 -6.20
CA GLN A 487 14.20 -7.09 -6.17
C GLN A 487 12.89 -6.72 -6.87
N GLY A 488 12.61 -7.26 -8.06
CA GLY A 488 11.35 -7.05 -8.77
C GLY A 488 10.14 -7.47 -7.94
N TYR A 489 10.21 -8.65 -7.30
CA TYR A 489 9.17 -9.09 -6.37
C TYR A 489 8.98 -8.10 -5.20
N MET A 490 10.08 -7.65 -4.58
CA MET A 490 10.02 -6.69 -3.49
C MET A 490 9.48 -5.32 -3.92
N VAL A 491 9.76 -4.84 -5.14
CA VAL A 491 9.16 -3.62 -5.70
C VAL A 491 7.63 -3.74 -5.78
N GLY A 492 7.10 -4.86 -6.28
CA GLY A 492 5.66 -5.09 -6.41
C GLY A 492 4.92 -5.37 -5.09
N ASN A 493 5.60 -5.90 -4.06
CA ASN A 493 4.94 -6.53 -2.90
C ASN A 493 5.43 -6.05 -1.52
N CYS A 494 6.59 -5.40 -1.42
CA CYS A 494 7.23 -5.01 -0.15
C CYS A 494 7.55 -3.50 -0.07
N ALA A 495 8.06 -2.91 -1.15
CA ALA A 495 8.55 -1.53 -1.23
C ALA A 495 7.48 -0.47 -0.88
N HIS A 496 6.21 -0.75 -1.18
CA HIS A 496 5.08 0.10 -0.77
C HIS A 496 5.12 0.42 0.73
N CYS A 497 5.46 -0.58 1.56
CA CYS A 497 5.51 -0.47 3.02
C CYS A 497 6.93 -0.15 3.51
N HIS A 498 7.92 -0.81 2.91
CA HIS A 498 9.35 -0.75 3.26
C HIS A 498 10.09 0.21 2.32
N ASN A 499 9.84 1.50 2.45
CA ASN A 499 10.61 2.59 1.84
C ASN A 499 10.75 3.74 2.85
N PRO A 500 11.64 4.73 2.66
CA PRO A 500 11.93 5.75 3.67
C PRO A 500 10.75 6.65 4.09
N LYS A 501 9.68 6.72 3.27
CA LYS A 501 8.43 7.43 3.56
C LYS A 501 7.31 6.50 4.08
N GLY A 502 7.47 5.18 3.94
CA GLY A 502 6.46 4.16 4.25
C GLY A 502 6.35 3.81 5.74
N PHE A 503 5.26 3.14 6.12
CA PHE A 503 5.00 2.80 7.52
C PHE A 503 5.97 1.75 8.10
N ALA A 504 6.42 0.80 7.28
CA ALA A 504 7.28 -0.32 7.67
C ALA A 504 8.79 -0.06 7.38
N LYS A 505 9.17 1.20 7.17
CA LYS A 505 10.54 1.67 6.87
C LYS A 505 11.63 1.25 7.88
N LEU A 506 11.27 0.84 9.11
CA LEU A 506 12.21 0.45 10.16
C LEU A 506 12.01 -0.99 10.62
N GLU A 507 13.12 -1.70 10.80
CA GLU A 507 13.22 -2.91 11.63
C GLU A 507 14.14 -2.56 12.80
N GLY A 508 13.56 -2.33 13.98
CA GLY A 508 14.29 -1.73 15.10
C GLY A 508 14.89 -0.37 14.73
N ASN A 509 16.22 -0.29 14.67
CA ASN A 509 16.96 0.90 14.25
C ASN A 509 17.46 0.82 12.79
N ILE A 510 17.08 -0.22 12.04
CA ILE A 510 17.57 -0.53 10.69
C ILE A 510 16.59 0.05 9.67
N SER A 511 17.09 0.87 8.74
CA SER A 511 16.29 1.47 7.67
C SER A 511 16.03 0.47 6.54
N MET A 512 14.93 -0.29 6.62
CA MET A 512 14.49 -1.20 5.56
C MET A 512 13.95 -0.42 4.36
N ASN A 513 14.84 -0.12 3.41
CA ASN A 513 14.48 0.33 2.08
C ASN A 513 14.51 -0.86 1.11
N LEU A 514 13.34 -1.26 0.60
CA LEU A 514 13.17 -2.33 -0.38
C LEU A 514 12.74 -1.80 -1.76
N SER A 515 12.88 -0.49 -1.99
CA SER A 515 12.58 0.17 -3.27
C SER A 515 13.52 -0.29 -4.39
N ALA A 516 13.12 -0.03 -5.64
CA ALA A 516 13.93 -0.29 -6.83
C ALA A 516 15.35 0.30 -6.69
N GLY A 517 16.37 -0.55 -6.85
CA GLY A 517 17.77 -0.17 -6.71
C GLY A 517 18.26 0.19 -5.31
N ARG A 518 17.51 -0.12 -4.24
CA ARG A 518 17.84 0.27 -2.86
C ARG A 518 17.95 -0.89 -1.88
N ILE A 519 17.68 -2.11 -2.33
CA ILE A 519 17.96 -3.32 -1.55
C ILE A 519 19.48 -3.39 -1.30
N PHE A 520 19.88 -3.81 -0.10
CA PHE A 520 21.26 -3.82 0.39
C PHE A 520 21.88 -2.45 0.73
N GLU A 521 21.13 -1.35 0.69
CA GLU A 521 21.55 -0.09 1.33
C GLU A 521 21.55 -0.16 2.87
N PHE A 522 20.95 -1.20 3.44
CA PHE A 522 21.08 -1.58 4.85
C PHE A 522 21.92 -2.85 4.98
N ASP A 523 22.72 -2.95 6.05
CA ASP A 523 23.51 -4.14 6.34
C ASP A 523 22.60 -5.34 6.64
N THR A 524 22.59 -6.29 5.71
CA THR A 524 21.79 -7.52 5.75
C THR A 524 22.37 -8.61 6.66
N ASN A 525 23.59 -8.40 7.18
CA ASN A 525 24.19 -9.19 8.24
C ASN A 525 23.92 -8.62 9.65
N LEU A 526 23.12 -7.55 9.75
CA LEU A 526 22.44 -7.23 10.99
C LEU A 526 21.41 -8.31 11.36
N THR A 527 21.06 -8.32 12.64
CA THR A 527 20.16 -9.29 13.24
C THR A 527 18.78 -8.65 13.42
N SER A 528 17.71 -9.41 13.19
CA SER A 528 16.33 -8.93 13.37
C SER A 528 16.07 -8.52 14.83
N SER A 529 15.38 -7.38 15.03
CA SER A 529 14.90 -6.96 16.35
C SER A 529 13.66 -7.71 16.82
N PHE A 530 12.96 -8.42 15.92
CA PHE A 530 11.91 -9.39 16.25
C PHE A 530 12.49 -10.79 16.53
N PHE A 531 13.55 -11.19 15.82
CA PHE A 531 14.22 -12.48 15.97
C PHE A 531 15.71 -12.30 16.20
N ALA A 532 16.11 -12.09 17.45
CA ALA A 532 17.48 -11.79 17.87
C ALA A 532 18.53 -12.91 17.60
N ASN A 533 18.14 -14.01 16.97
CA ASN A 533 18.99 -15.10 16.50
C ASN A 533 19.02 -15.27 14.95
N LYS A 534 18.31 -14.42 14.19
CA LYS A 534 18.24 -14.49 12.72
C LYS A 534 18.82 -13.23 12.08
N LYS A 535 19.65 -13.42 11.05
CA LYS A 535 20.14 -12.35 10.17
C LYS A 535 19.00 -11.84 9.29
N LEU A 536 19.09 -10.62 8.77
CA LEU A 536 18.05 -10.11 7.86
C LEU A 536 17.96 -10.98 6.58
N VAL A 537 19.10 -11.28 5.94
CA VAL A 537 19.15 -12.14 4.73
C VAL A 537 19.94 -13.43 4.95
N ASN A 538 20.98 -13.41 5.79
CA ASN A 538 22.02 -14.45 5.92
C ASN A 538 22.85 -14.66 4.63
N HIS A 539 24.06 -14.12 4.61
CA HIS A 539 24.99 -14.25 3.48
C HIS A 539 25.87 -15.53 3.58
N GLU A 540 25.33 -16.61 4.14
CA GLU A 540 25.92 -17.96 4.17
C GLU A 540 24.99 -19.01 3.53
N GLY A 541 23.90 -18.57 2.87
CA GLY A 541 22.92 -19.45 2.26
C GLY A 541 22.02 -20.24 3.24
N LYS A 542 21.94 -19.83 4.51
CA LYS A 542 21.20 -20.54 5.56
C LYS A 542 19.80 -19.96 5.74
N LEU A 543 18.82 -20.61 5.09
CA LEU A 543 17.41 -20.19 5.08
C LEU A 543 16.80 -20.13 6.49
N ASP A 544 17.16 -21.08 7.37
CA ASP A 544 16.76 -21.17 8.78
C ASP A 544 17.27 -19.99 9.64
N GLN A 545 18.23 -19.23 9.12
CA GLN A 545 18.86 -18.08 9.79
C GLN A 545 18.50 -16.75 9.10
N SER A 546 17.60 -16.77 8.11
CA SER A 546 17.20 -15.62 7.29
C SER A 546 15.80 -15.12 7.68
N TYR A 547 15.73 -13.96 8.33
CA TYR A 547 14.48 -13.34 8.73
C TYR A 547 13.58 -13.01 7.53
N LEU A 548 14.13 -12.52 6.41
CA LEU A 548 13.34 -12.26 5.21
C LEU A 548 12.72 -13.54 4.62
N PHE A 549 13.43 -14.67 4.65
CA PHE A 549 12.87 -15.96 4.24
C PHE A 549 11.72 -16.39 5.15
N HIS A 550 11.93 -16.39 6.47
CA HIS A 550 10.89 -16.74 7.43
C HIS A 550 9.65 -15.85 7.30
N ARG A 551 9.81 -14.53 7.09
CA ARG A 551 8.68 -13.59 6.92
C ARG A 551 7.78 -13.91 5.72
N VAL A 552 8.24 -14.64 4.71
CA VAL A 552 7.44 -15.06 3.54
C VAL A 552 7.09 -16.55 3.50
N ALA A 553 7.87 -17.41 4.16
CA ALA A 553 7.72 -18.87 4.09
C ALA A 553 6.97 -19.49 5.29
N ASP A 554 6.99 -18.83 6.45
CA ASP A 554 6.32 -19.33 7.66
C ASP A 554 4.87 -18.86 7.75
N SER A 555 4.05 -19.66 8.44
CA SER A 555 2.70 -19.26 8.86
C SER A 555 2.74 -18.20 9.96
N ASP A 556 1.65 -17.45 10.11
CA ASP A 556 1.42 -16.52 11.21
C ASP A 556 1.66 -17.15 12.59
N THR A 557 1.30 -18.42 12.75
CA THR A 557 1.44 -19.21 13.98
C THR A 557 2.89 -19.59 14.27
N GLU A 558 3.67 -19.95 13.24
CA GLU A 558 5.12 -20.20 13.36
C GLU A 558 5.90 -18.91 13.62
N LEU A 559 5.60 -17.85 12.88
CA LEU A 559 6.14 -16.50 13.09
C LEU A 559 5.74 -15.93 14.45
N LYS A 560 4.61 -16.38 15.00
CA LYS A 560 3.88 -15.71 16.10
C LYS A 560 3.65 -14.23 15.79
N LEU A 561 3.41 -13.86 14.54
CA LEU A 561 3.18 -12.47 14.13
C LEU A 561 1.76 -12.27 13.60
N GLU A 562 1.33 -11.02 13.56
CA GLU A 562 0.05 -10.54 13.07
C GLU A 562 -0.30 -11.04 11.67
N ALA A 563 0.66 -10.98 10.75
CA ALA A 563 0.58 -11.54 9.41
C ALA A 563 1.98 -11.80 8.80
N ARG A 564 2.09 -12.87 8.02
CA ARG A 564 3.18 -13.09 7.04
C ARG A 564 3.20 -12.02 5.94
N MET A 565 4.25 -12.07 5.12
CA MET A 565 4.37 -11.27 3.90
C MET A 565 4.11 -12.13 2.65
N PRO A 566 3.50 -11.58 1.57
CA PRO A 566 2.98 -10.22 1.45
C PRO A 566 1.77 -9.91 2.32
N LEU A 567 1.77 -8.72 2.91
CA LEU A 567 0.74 -8.26 3.85
C LEU A 567 -0.64 -8.14 3.17
N HIS A 568 -1.70 -8.26 3.97
CA HIS A 568 -3.11 -8.19 3.53
C HIS A 568 -3.49 -9.32 2.55
N SER A 569 -3.10 -10.55 2.85
CA SER A 569 -3.47 -11.77 2.14
C SER A 569 -4.16 -12.78 3.08
N THR A 570 -5.14 -13.53 2.56
CA THR A 570 -5.94 -14.51 3.32
C THR A 570 -5.57 -15.96 3.05
N ALA A 571 -5.07 -16.27 1.85
CA ALA A 571 -4.54 -17.59 1.51
C ALA A 571 -3.08 -17.76 1.94
N GLY A 572 -2.53 -18.95 1.68
CA GLY A 572 -1.17 -19.39 1.97
C GLY A 572 -0.05 -18.46 1.46
N PRO A 573 1.22 -18.77 1.76
CA PRO A 573 2.33 -17.99 1.26
C PRO A 573 2.34 -18.00 -0.29
N ASP A 574 2.77 -16.91 -0.93
CA ASP A 574 2.97 -16.91 -2.39
C ASP A 574 4.10 -17.90 -2.71
N CYS A 575 3.75 -19.10 -3.17
CA CYS A 575 4.73 -20.17 -3.35
C CYS A 575 5.87 -19.77 -4.29
N ARG A 576 5.66 -18.78 -5.17
CA ARG A 576 6.70 -18.21 -6.04
C ARG A 576 7.75 -17.44 -5.23
N VAL A 577 7.35 -16.62 -4.24
CA VAL A 577 8.32 -15.87 -3.43
C VAL A 577 9.12 -16.79 -2.52
N VAL A 578 8.51 -17.84 -1.96
CA VAL A 578 9.22 -18.82 -1.13
C VAL A 578 10.33 -19.50 -1.93
N GLN A 579 10.03 -19.96 -3.15
CA GLN A 579 11.04 -20.55 -4.02
C GLN A 579 12.06 -19.50 -4.49
N LEU A 580 11.63 -18.33 -4.96
CA LEU A 580 12.50 -17.24 -5.43
C LEU A 580 13.48 -16.77 -4.35
N PHE A 581 13.00 -16.45 -3.14
CA PHE A 581 13.86 -16.02 -2.04
C PHE A 581 14.78 -17.15 -1.58
N SER A 582 14.32 -18.42 -1.60
CA SER A 582 15.19 -19.54 -1.26
C SER A 582 16.38 -19.68 -2.22
N ARG A 583 16.14 -19.55 -3.53
CA ARG A 583 17.19 -19.62 -4.56
C ARG A 583 18.10 -18.41 -4.49
N TRP A 584 17.53 -17.22 -4.36
CA TRP A 584 18.29 -15.98 -4.18
C TRP A 584 19.21 -16.04 -2.95
N ILE A 585 18.71 -16.44 -1.77
CA ILE A 585 19.57 -16.59 -0.58
C ILE A 585 20.61 -17.70 -0.80
N LYS A 586 20.27 -18.76 -1.53
CA LYS A 586 21.21 -19.83 -1.90
C LYS A 586 22.32 -19.42 -2.87
N THR A 587 22.28 -18.25 -3.52
CA THR A 587 23.46 -17.76 -4.27
C THR A 587 24.62 -17.34 -3.35
N TYR A 588 24.36 -17.09 -2.06
CA TYR A 588 25.39 -16.82 -1.04
C TYR A 588 26.00 -18.09 -0.42
N ASP A 589 25.61 -19.30 -0.85
CA ASP A 589 26.20 -20.55 -0.38
C ASP A 589 27.43 -20.93 -1.22
N PRO A 590 28.68 -20.80 -0.72
CA PRO A 590 29.88 -21.05 -1.52
C PRO A 590 30.10 -22.52 -1.87
N GLN A 591 29.25 -23.44 -1.40
CA GLN A 591 29.32 -24.86 -1.71
C GLN A 591 28.41 -25.26 -2.88
N LEU A 592 27.53 -24.37 -3.37
CA LEU A 592 26.56 -24.66 -4.41
C LEU A 592 26.96 -24.03 -5.76
N SER A 593 26.75 -24.78 -6.84
CA SER A 593 26.83 -24.22 -8.19
C SER A 593 25.51 -23.53 -8.57
N LEU A 594 25.54 -22.69 -9.61
CA LEU A 594 24.32 -22.12 -10.18
C LEU A 594 23.33 -23.20 -10.69
N PHE A 595 23.78 -24.41 -11.01
CA PHE A 595 22.88 -25.52 -11.35
C PHE A 595 22.13 -26.03 -10.11
N ASP A 596 22.81 -26.15 -8.98
CA ASP A 596 22.20 -26.57 -7.71
C ASP A 596 21.22 -25.51 -7.20
N VAL A 597 21.55 -24.22 -7.33
CA VAL A 597 20.65 -23.10 -6.99
C VAL A 597 19.41 -23.08 -7.90
N ASN A 598 19.57 -23.23 -9.22
CA ASN A 598 18.44 -23.24 -10.16
C ASN A 598 17.51 -24.44 -9.98
N SER A 599 18.06 -25.61 -9.62
CA SER A 599 17.29 -26.84 -9.36
C SER A 599 16.74 -26.92 -7.93
N PHE A 600 17.23 -26.10 -7.00
CA PHE A 600 16.77 -26.08 -5.62
C PHE A 600 15.26 -25.84 -5.51
N THR A 601 14.61 -26.57 -4.61
CA THR A 601 13.22 -26.37 -4.22
C THR A 601 13.07 -26.56 -2.71
N VAL A 602 12.26 -25.71 -2.06
CA VAL A 602 11.94 -25.85 -0.62
C VAL A 602 10.86 -26.92 -0.44
N PRO A 603 11.13 -28.03 0.28
CA PRO A 603 10.10 -29.02 0.61
C PRO A 603 9.14 -28.48 1.69
N ASN A 604 7.88 -28.92 1.67
CA ASN A 604 6.89 -28.79 2.74
C ASN A 604 6.52 -27.37 3.23
N LYS A 605 7.11 -26.30 2.67
CA LYS A 605 6.72 -24.89 2.92
C LYS A 605 5.82 -24.29 1.84
N CYS A 606 5.56 -25.04 0.77
CA CYS A 606 4.59 -24.73 -0.27
C CYS A 606 3.72 -25.96 -0.53
N THR A 607 2.55 -26.04 0.09
CA THR A 607 1.47 -26.93 -0.36
C THR A 607 0.82 -26.33 -1.60
N ASP A 608 0.27 -27.16 -2.49
CA ASP A 608 -0.42 -26.67 -3.68
C ASP A 608 -1.70 -25.91 -3.27
N ASP A 609 -2.09 -24.90 -4.05
CA ASP A 609 -3.09 -23.88 -3.66
C ASP A 609 -4.41 -24.54 -3.22
N LYS A 610 -4.76 -25.69 -3.81
CA LYS A 610 -5.94 -26.53 -3.57
C LYS A 610 -6.17 -26.90 -2.10
N ASP A 611 -5.11 -27.06 -1.31
CA ASP A 611 -5.18 -27.65 0.04
C ASP A 611 -5.23 -26.61 1.17
N TYR A 612 -5.14 -25.31 0.84
CA TYR A 612 -5.21 -24.24 1.85
C TYR A 612 -6.66 -23.94 2.28
N ASP A 613 -7.02 -24.39 3.49
CA ASP A 613 -8.25 -23.96 4.18
C ASP A 613 -8.04 -22.61 4.87
N SER A 614 -9.00 -21.70 4.70
CA SER A 614 -8.92 -20.29 5.10
C SER A 614 -9.43 -20.03 6.52
N GLY A 615 -9.15 -20.95 7.45
CA GLY A 615 -9.59 -20.89 8.85
C GLY A 615 -8.87 -19.84 9.70
N ASP A 616 -7.57 -19.63 9.46
CA ASP A 616 -6.67 -18.84 10.32
C ASP A 616 -6.49 -17.38 9.88
N ILE A 617 -7.57 -16.70 9.43
CA ILE A 617 -7.49 -15.26 9.12
C ILE A 617 -7.58 -14.44 10.41
N SER A 618 -6.45 -14.37 11.09
CA SER A 618 -6.30 -13.86 12.46
C SER A 618 -6.09 -12.33 12.57
N ILE A 619 -6.37 -11.59 11.50
CA ILE A 619 -6.15 -10.13 11.37
C ILE A 619 -7.45 -9.30 11.31
N LEU A 620 -8.63 -9.95 11.29
CA LEU A 620 -9.89 -9.39 10.79
C LEU A 620 -10.62 -8.36 11.66
N GLU A 621 -10.36 -8.28 12.96
CA GLU A 621 -11.17 -7.47 13.88
C GLU A 621 -10.44 -6.21 14.39
N GLN A 622 -9.31 -5.88 13.77
CA GLN A 622 -8.53 -4.71 14.18
C GLN A 622 -9.22 -3.40 13.83
N ASP A 623 -9.59 -2.71 14.89
CA ASP A 623 -10.11 -1.37 14.86
C ASP A 623 -9.18 -0.50 15.74
N PRO A 624 -8.27 0.27 15.13
CA PRO A 624 -7.34 1.15 15.84
C PRO A 624 -8.00 2.47 16.30
N THR A 625 -9.30 2.65 16.05
CA THR A 625 -10.03 3.86 16.44
C THR A 625 -10.42 3.80 17.92
N GLU A 626 -10.49 4.97 18.54
CA GLU A 626 -11.11 5.10 19.86
C GLU A 626 -12.64 5.11 19.71
N THR A 627 -13.36 4.73 20.75
CA THR A 627 -14.84 4.70 20.72
C THR A 627 -15.43 6.09 20.49
N SER A 628 -16.37 6.19 19.56
CA SER A 628 -17.14 7.42 19.32
C SER A 628 -17.84 7.90 20.59
N GLY A 629 -17.66 9.19 20.90
CA GLY A 629 -18.16 9.82 22.12
C GLY A 629 -17.08 10.68 22.80
N PRO A 630 -17.34 11.17 24.02
CA PRO A 630 -16.32 11.83 24.84
C PRO A 630 -15.18 10.85 25.16
N TYR A 631 -13.94 11.34 25.17
CA TYR A 631 -12.81 10.57 25.71
C TYR A 631 -13.09 10.14 27.15
N ALA A 632 -12.53 8.99 27.55
CA ALA A 632 -12.47 8.56 28.94
C ALA A 632 -11.10 7.94 29.23
N PRO A 633 -10.51 8.16 30.41
CA PRO A 633 -9.30 7.47 30.83
C PRO A 633 -9.48 5.95 30.78
N ARG A 634 -8.44 5.22 30.36
CA ARG A 634 -8.45 3.75 30.20
C ARG A 634 -8.82 3.00 31.49
N ARG A 635 -8.73 3.66 32.64
CA ARG A 635 -9.22 3.20 33.94
C ARG A 635 -10.11 4.27 34.57
N ALA A 636 -11.38 3.96 34.79
CA ALA A 636 -12.31 4.86 35.47
C ALA A 636 -11.86 5.18 36.91
N ASP A 637 -11.21 4.23 37.58
CA ASP A 637 -10.70 4.39 38.95
C ASP A 637 -9.36 5.15 39.03
N TRP A 638 -8.88 5.79 37.96
CA TRP A 638 -7.58 6.50 37.96
C TRP A 638 -7.47 7.56 39.07
N ASN A 639 -8.58 8.27 39.36
CA ASN A 639 -8.63 9.28 40.41
C ASN A 639 -8.92 8.71 41.81
N ASP A 640 -9.02 7.39 41.93
CA ASP A 640 -8.79 6.58 43.12
C ASP A 640 -7.41 6.82 43.79
N PRO A 641 -7.20 7.36 45.02
CA PRO A 641 -5.84 7.35 45.62
C PRO A 641 -5.43 6.00 46.22
N VAL A 642 -6.38 5.08 46.40
CA VAL A 642 -6.21 3.74 47.01
C VAL A 642 -6.24 2.63 45.95
N THR A 643 -7.24 2.61 45.05
CA THR A 643 -7.34 1.60 43.98
C THR A 643 -6.67 2.04 42.68
N GLY A 644 -6.59 3.35 42.48
CA GLY A 644 -6.16 4.06 41.29
C GLY A 644 -4.70 4.47 41.28
N MET A 645 -4.46 5.74 40.94
CA MET A 645 -3.13 6.35 40.95
C MET A 645 -2.73 6.68 42.39
N SER A 646 -1.72 5.97 42.89
CA SER A 646 -1.23 6.12 44.28
C SER A 646 -0.59 7.49 44.53
N GLU A 647 -0.57 7.91 45.80
CA GLU A 647 -0.13 9.26 46.20
C GLU A 647 1.29 9.61 45.75
N TRP A 648 2.18 8.62 45.63
CA TRP A 648 3.52 8.84 45.07
C TRP A 648 3.46 9.41 43.64
N PHE A 649 2.65 8.83 42.74
CA PHE A 649 2.46 9.36 41.38
C PHE A 649 1.74 10.71 41.40
N ARG A 650 0.79 10.93 42.32
CA ARG A 650 0.11 12.24 42.51
C ARG A 650 1.06 13.32 43.01
N SER A 651 2.12 12.95 43.73
CA SER A 651 3.12 13.90 44.25
C SER A 651 4.14 14.35 43.20
N LEU A 652 4.34 13.59 42.11
CA LEU A 652 5.27 13.94 41.02
C LEU A 652 4.96 15.32 40.43
N ARG A 653 5.99 16.11 40.17
CA ARG A 653 5.88 17.44 39.55
C ARG A 653 6.77 17.53 38.31
N PHE A 654 6.29 18.26 37.32
CA PHE A 654 7.05 18.66 36.13
C PHE A 654 7.54 20.09 36.33
N ASP A 655 8.49 20.25 37.28
CA ASP A 655 8.99 21.55 37.71
C ASP A 655 9.80 22.28 36.60
N ASP A 656 10.08 23.57 36.79
CA ASP A 656 10.71 24.40 35.76
C ASP A 656 12.16 23.99 35.42
N SER A 657 12.87 23.36 36.37
CA SER A 657 14.21 22.81 36.15
C SER A 657 14.13 21.55 35.29
N PHE A 658 13.18 20.64 35.56
CA PHE A 658 12.98 19.46 34.73
C PHE A 658 12.37 19.80 33.36
N GLN A 659 11.50 20.82 33.27
CA GLN A 659 11.04 21.40 32.01
C GLN A 659 12.17 22.02 31.18
N THR A 660 13.28 22.42 31.80
CA THR A 660 14.47 22.91 31.11
C THR A 660 15.32 21.73 30.64
N LEU A 661 15.48 20.71 31.50
CA LEU A 661 16.21 19.48 31.18
C LEU A 661 15.51 18.61 30.11
N SER A 662 14.18 18.54 30.08
CA SER A 662 13.42 17.79 29.07
C SER A 662 13.59 18.36 27.66
N LYS A 663 13.86 19.67 27.56
CA LYS A 663 14.07 20.42 26.31
C LYS A 663 15.55 20.52 25.90
N LYS A 664 16.48 20.14 26.78
CA LYS A 664 17.92 20.08 26.45
C LYS A 664 18.15 19.05 25.34
N GLU A 665 18.94 19.44 24.35
CA GLU A 665 19.39 18.53 23.30
C GLU A 665 20.67 17.81 23.72
N PHE A 666 20.71 16.53 23.39
CA PHE A 666 21.83 15.61 23.60
C PHE A 666 22.27 15.09 22.23
N ALA A 667 23.59 15.09 21.97
CA ALA A 667 24.15 14.32 20.88
C ALA A 667 24.14 12.84 21.31
N VAL A 668 23.40 11.98 20.60
CA VAL A 668 23.24 10.56 20.96
C VAL A 668 23.65 9.58 19.87
N ASP A 669 23.93 10.08 18.66
CA ASP A 669 24.63 9.32 17.61
C ASP A 669 25.20 10.28 16.56
N TRP A 670 25.66 9.75 15.45
CA TRP A 670 25.83 10.42 14.17
C TRP A 670 24.60 10.18 13.28
N TRP A 671 24.22 11.18 12.48
CA TRP A 671 23.41 10.96 11.29
C TRP A 671 24.08 9.90 10.41
N GLN A 672 23.27 9.04 9.77
CA GLN A 672 23.76 8.12 8.75
C GLN A 672 23.99 8.93 7.46
N PRO A 673 25.25 9.15 7.02
CA PRO A 673 25.52 10.06 5.91
C PRO A 673 25.12 9.42 4.59
N LYS A 674 24.14 10.02 3.90
CA LYS A 674 23.77 9.68 2.53
C LYS A 674 24.36 10.71 1.57
N ALA A 675 24.60 10.34 0.31
CA ALA A 675 25.24 11.21 -0.69
C ALA A 675 24.52 12.57 -0.91
N GLN A 676 23.22 12.63 -0.64
CA GLN A 676 22.37 13.81 -0.75
C GLN A 676 22.34 14.71 0.51
N CYS A 677 22.81 14.24 1.67
CA CYS A 677 22.70 14.99 2.93
C CYS A 677 23.85 16.00 3.09
N LYS A 678 23.52 17.30 3.00
CA LYS A 678 24.47 18.41 3.17
C LYS A 678 24.43 18.94 4.60
N PHE A 679 25.27 18.37 5.46
CA PHE A 679 25.43 18.80 6.84
C PHE A 679 26.11 20.17 6.94
N PRO A 680 25.79 21.01 7.93
CA PRO A 680 26.49 22.27 8.16
C PRO A 680 27.92 22.03 8.67
N ASP A 681 28.83 22.96 8.43
CA ASP A 681 30.08 22.99 9.20
C ASP A 681 29.76 23.37 10.65
N ALA A 682 30.31 22.61 11.59
CA ALA A 682 30.10 22.83 13.02
C ALA A 682 31.36 22.52 13.82
N THR A 683 31.52 23.22 14.94
CA THR A 683 32.55 23.00 15.95
C THR A 683 31.90 22.85 17.32
N LEU A 684 32.58 22.16 18.23
CA LEU A 684 32.21 22.04 19.64
C LEU A 684 33.37 22.50 20.51
N ALA A 685 33.06 22.99 21.70
CA ALA A 685 34.08 23.26 22.72
C ALA A 685 34.68 21.96 23.27
N ALA A 686 35.89 22.02 23.83
CA ALA A 686 36.64 20.83 24.23
C ALA A 686 35.98 20.02 25.36
N ASP A 687 35.17 20.67 26.19
CA ASP A 687 34.32 20.10 27.25
C ASP A 687 33.01 19.49 26.73
N GLN A 688 32.60 19.84 25.50
CA GLN A 688 31.43 19.28 24.82
C GLN A 688 31.77 18.04 23.99
N LEU A 689 33.04 17.85 23.61
CA LEU A 689 33.51 16.66 22.91
C LEU A 689 33.49 15.44 23.85
N LYS A 690 32.95 14.32 23.37
CA LYS A 690 32.87 13.05 24.09
C LYS A 690 33.80 12.01 23.47
N ASP A 691 34.23 11.02 24.25
CA ASP A 691 35.13 9.94 23.83
C ASP A 691 34.70 9.24 22.52
N TRP A 692 33.39 9.08 22.30
CA TRP A 692 32.84 8.45 21.09
C TRP A 692 32.78 9.36 19.86
N MET A 693 32.96 10.67 20.05
CA MET A 693 32.98 11.65 18.97
C MET A 693 34.38 11.76 18.37
N ILE A 694 35.44 11.53 19.15
CA ILE A 694 36.85 11.72 18.79
C ILE A 694 37.51 10.42 18.30
N LYS A 695 38.69 10.54 17.69
CA LYS A 695 39.54 9.39 17.33
C LYS A 695 40.26 8.88 18.58
N ALA A 696 40.43 7.56 18.70
CA ALA A 696 41.07 6.96 19.87
C ALA A 696 42.49 7.53 20.10
N GLY A 697 42.71 8.14 21.28
CA GLY A 697 43.99 8.73 21.65
C GLY A 697 44.27 10.14 21.09
N THR A 698 43.31 10.82 20.46
CA THR A 698 43.48 12.21 19.99
C THR A 698 42.28 13.09 20.37
N THR A 699 42.40 14.40 20.22
CA THR A 699 41.28 15.36 20.35
C THR A 699 40.57 15.63 19.01
N GLU A 700 40.93 14.93 17.93
CA GLU A 700 40.33 15.14 16.61
C GLU A 700 38.99 14.41 16.49
N PRO A 701 37.92 15.05 15.94
CA PRO A 701 36.68 14.37 15.62
C PRO A 701 36.88 13.16 14.68
N SER A 702 36.20 12.06 14.98
CA SER A 702 36.13 10.84 14.15
C SER A 702 35.31 11.03 12.87
N LYS A 703 34.39 12.00 12.88
CA LYS A 703 33.61 12.50 11.74
C LYS A 703 33.40 14.02 11.86
N PRO A 704 33.04 14.74 10.78
CA PRO A 704 32.68 16.16 10.86
C PRO A 704 31.54 16.38 11.85
N LEU A 705 31.70 17.31 12.81
CA LEU A 705 30.78 17.47 13.95
C LEU A 705 29.35 17.91 13.54
N GLY A 706 29.17 18.49 12.35
CA GLY A 706 27.86 18.77 11.78
C GLY A 706 27.03 17.50 11.46
N GLN A 707 27.67 16.33 11.44
CA GLN A 707 26.99 15.04 11.32
C GLN A 707 26.47 14.50 12.66
N LEU A 708 26.62 15.20 13.79
CA LEU A 708 26.06 14.76 15.07
C LEU A 708 24.53 14.77 15.03
N TYR A 709 23.94 13.67 15.50
CA TYR A 709 22.50 13.51 15.67
C TYR A 709 22.09 14.00 17.06
N TRP A 710 21.46 15.18 17.08
CA TRP A 710 20.93 15.83 18.28
C TRP A 710 19.45 15.49 18.49
N THR A 711 19.06 15.29 19.73
CA THR A 711 17.68 14.98 20.13
C THR A 711 17.44 15.42 21.57
N ASN A 712 16.21 15.80 21.90
CA ASN A 712 15.81 15.89 23.30
C ASN A 712 15.56 14.49 23.89
N ALA A 713 15.61 14.40 25.23
CA ALA A 713 15.44 13.15 25.96
C ALA A 713 14.10 12.45 25.68
N GLY A 714 13.01 13.23 25.57
CA GLY A 714 11.66 12.71 25.32
C GLY A 714 11.53 12.02 23.96
N ALA A 715 12.02 12.68 22.91
CA ALA A 715 12.07 12.12 21.56
C ALA A 715 12.95 10.87 21.52
N TYR A 716 14.09 10.86 22.21
CA TYR A 716 14.98 9.70 22.27
C TYR A 716 14.30 8.48 22.91
N PHE A 717 13.75 8.63 24.12
CA PHE A 717 13.11 7.51 24.82
C PHE A 717 11.82 7.04 24.13
N TYR A 718 11.04 7.97 23.55
CA TYR A 718 9.86 7.62 22.76
C TYR A 718 10.25 6.77 21.53
N ASN A 719 11.29 7.17 20.80
CA ASN A 719 11.80 6.43 19.64
C ASN A 719 12.41 5.07 20.02
N LEU A 720 13.05 4.96 21.19
CA LEU A 720 13.66 3.72 21.68
C LEU A 720 12.63 2.66 22.12
N THR A 721 11.51 3.09 22.72
CA THR A 721 10.56 2.18 23.41
C THR A 721 9.13 2.28 22.89
N CYS A 722 8.57 3.49 22.74
CA CYS A 722 7.13 3.71 22.56
C CYS A 722 6.65 3.57 21.11
N THR A 723 7.45 4.03 20.13
CA THR A 723 7.14 3.98 18.68
C THR A 723 6.67 2.62 18.19
N LYS A 724 7.25 1.54 18.72
CA LYS A 724 6.95 0.15 18.34
C LYS A 724 5.47 -0.17 18.50
N CYS A 725 4.82 0.40 19.51
CA CYS A 725 3.39 0.18 19.78
C CYS A 725 2.55 1.39 19.33
N HIS A 726 2.92 2.60 19.76
CA HIS A 726 2.10 3.81 19.56
C HIS A 726 2.26 4.48 18.19
N GLY A 727 3.18 3.98 17.35
CA GLY A 727 3.50 4.55 16.04
C GLY A 727 4.34 5.82 16.14
N ARG A 728 4.70 6.40 14.98
CA ARG A 728 5.60 7.56 14.92
C ARG A 728 4.96 8.85 15.40
N VAL A 729 3.64 9.00 15.17
CA VAL A 729 2.85 10.18 15.53
C VAL A 729 1.96 9.97 16.77
N GLY A 730 2.04 8.81 17.41
CA GLY A 730 1.25 8.50 18.61
C GLY A 730 -0.21 8.20 18.33
N GLU A 731 -0.56 7.63 17.16
CA GLU A 731 -1.95 7.30 16.78
C GLU A 731 -2.30 5.82 16.96
N ALA A 732 -1.53 5.08 17.76
CA ALA A 732 -1.68 3.63 17.98
C ALA A 732 -1.44 2.78 16.71
N ASP A 733 -0.67 3.33 15.77
CA ASP A 733 -0.36 2.80 14.44
C ASP A 733 1.00 2.08 14.34
N GLY A 734 1.61 1.72 15.47
CA GLY A 734 2.94 1.10 15.51
C GLY A 734 2.96 -0.37 15.04
N PRO A 735 4.12 -0.89 14.59
CA PRO A 735 4.23 -2.25 14.04
C PRO A 735 3.89 -3.38 15.03
N LEU A 736 3.82 -3.12 16.34
CA LEU A 736 3.33 -4.07 17.35
C LEU A 736 1.85 -3.88 17.73
N ALA A 737 1.15 -2.85 17.23
CA ALA A 737 -0.21 -2.53 17.70
C ALA A 737 -1.21 -3.67 17.41
N GLY A 738 -1.29 -4.12 16.16
CA GLY A 738 -2.15 -5.24 15.76
C GLY A 738 -1.66 -6.60 16.27
N ASN A 739 -0.33 -6.78 16.39
CA ASN A 739 0.28 -7.93 17.08
C ASN A 739 -0.20 -8.04 18.55
N LEU A 740 -0.18 -6.94 19.30
CA LEU A 740 -0.63 -6.90 20.71
C LEU A 740 -2.12 -7.21 20.84
N ASP A 741 -2.94 -6.63 19.95
CA ASP A 741 -4.38 -6.89 19.89
C ASP A 741 -4.65 -8.38 19.62
N LYS A 742 -4.04 -8.96 18.57
CA LYS A 742 -4.12 -10.39 18.22
C LYS A 742 -3.65 -11.31 19.35
N TRP A 743 -2.43 -11.13 19.87
CA TRP A 743 -1.85 -11.99 20.91
C TRP A 743 -2.61 -11.95 22.23
N SER A 744 -3.42 -10.93 22.46
CA SER A 744 -4.20 -10.74 23.68
C SER A 744 -5.70 -11.04 23.52
N GLY A 745 -6.13 -11.50 22.33
CA GLY A 745 -7.55 -11.71 22.02
C GLY A 745 -8.38 -10.42 22.11
N GLY A 746 -7.85 -9.30 21.63
CA GLY A 746 -8.49 -7.98 21.67
C GLY A 746 -8.50 -7.30 23.05
N SER A 747 -7.89 -7.89 24.08
CA SER A 747 -7.88 -7.33 25.43
C SER A 747 -6.82 -6.22 25.63
N ILE A 748 -5.77 -6.17 24.79
CA ILE A 748 -4.76 -5.12 24.77
C ILE A 748 -4.94 -4.21 23.56
N ARG A 749 -5.60 -3.07 23.78
CA ARG A 749 -5.63 -1.96 22.84
C ARG A 749 -4.57 -0.91 23.21
N VAL A 750 -3.63 -0.66 22.30
CA VAL A 750 -2.66 0.44 22.42
C VAL A 750 -3.41 1.78 22.60
N ALA A 751 -2.82 2.72 23.35
CA ALA A 751 -3.41 4.04 23.53
C ALA A 751 -3.10 4.95 22.33
N ASN A 752 -4.14 5.50 21.69
CA ASN A 752 -3.96 6.62 20.79
C ASN A 752 -3.72 7.88 21.65
N PHE A 753 -2.54 8.49 21.55
CA PHE A 753 -2.22 9.69 22.30
C PHE A 753 -2.86 10.92 21.66
N ARG A 754 -2.74 11.06 20.34
CA ARG A 754 -3.13 12.27 19.61
C ARG A 754 -4.65 12.48 19.56
N LYS A 755 -5.42 11.50 19.08
CA LYS A 755 -6.89 11.53 19.05
C LYS A 755 -7.53 11.11 20.38
N GLY A 756 -6.82 10.31 21.17
CA GLY A 756 -7.26 9.87 22.50
C GLY A 756 -6.80 10.83 23.61
N LEU A 757 -5.71 10.49 24.30
CA LEU A 757 -5.28 11.11 25.57
C LEU A 757 -5.24 12.65 25.55
N PHE A 758 -4.72 13.25 24.48
CA PHE A 758 -4.62 14.70 24.35
C PHE A 758 -5.85 15.27 23.62
N GLY A 759 -6.23 14.67 22.49
CA GLY A 759 -7.32 15.14 21.62
C GLY A 759 -6.87 16.18 20.59
N LEU A 760 -7.82 16.63 19.77
CA LEU A 760 -7.61 17.68 18.77
C LEU A 760 -7.55 19.06 19.46
N ASP A 761 -6.31 19.50 19.72
CA ASP A 761 -5.91 20.73 20.43
C ASP A 761 -5.96 20.65 21.98
N GLY A 762 -5.96 19.45 22.56
CA GLY A 762 -5.70 19.23 23.99
C GLY A 762 -6.94 19.27 24.89
N GLU A 763 -8.13 19.16 24.31
CA GLU A 763 -9.42 19.16 24.97
C GLU A 763 -9.59 18.04 26.01
N ASN A 764 -9.00 16.86 25.77
CA ASN A 764 -9.13 15.70 26.65
C ASN A 764 -8.25 15.80 27.91
N ILE A 765 -7.19 16.63 27.89
CA ILE A 765 -6.34 16.93 29.05
C ILE A 765 -7.17 17.44 30.24
N LYS A 766 -8.23 18.22 29.96
CA LYS A 766 -9.09 18.86 30.98
C LYS A 766 -9.74 17.86 31.94
N GLN A 767 -9.89 16.59 31.54
CA GLN A 767 -10.43 15.54 32.40
C GLN A 767 -9.51 15.16 33.56
N PHE A 768 -8.21 15.48 33.45
CA PHE A 768 -7.20 15.19 34.47
C PHE A 768 -6.93 16.39 35.41
N GLU A 769 -7.62 17.51 35.24
CA GLU A 769 -7.57 18.63 36.19
C GLU A 769 -8.18 18.23 37.53
N GLN A 770 -7.42 18.33 38.62
CA GLN A 770 -7.90 18.14 39.98
C GLN A 770 -7.86 19.45 40.77
N THR A 771 -8.84 19.66 41.65
CA THR A 771 -8.86 20.83 42.54
C THR A 771 -8.08 20.53 43.81
N VAL A 772 -7.01 21.28 44.06
CA VAL A 772 -6.13 21.13 45.22
C VAL A 772 -6.10 22.45 45.99
N GLY A 773 -6.76 22.48 47.15
CA GLY A 773 -6.98 23.70 47.91
C GLY A 773 -7.82 24.72 47.14
N ARG A 774 -7.19 25.82 46.71
CA ARG A 774 -7.82 26.85 45.85
C ARG A 774 -7.35 26.82 44.39
N GLY A 775 -6.41 25.94 44.04
CA GLY A 775 -5.84 25.83 42.70
C GLY A 775 -6.37 24.62 41.93
N LYS A 776 -6.14 24.62 40.61
CA LYS A 776 -6.23 23.42 39.77
C LYS A 776 -4.82 22.86 39.52
N VAL A 777 -4.71 21.54 39.44
CA VAL A 777 -3.48 20.83 39.07
C VAL A 777 -3.80 19.88 37.91
N ASP A 778 -3.06 19.99 36.82
CA ASP A 778 -3.10 19.08 35.69
C ASP A 778 -2.35 17.77 36.05
N LEU A 779 -3.09 16.66 36.19
CA LEU A 779 -2.52 15.34 36.49
C LEU A 779 -2.38 14.44 35.26
N SER A 780 -2.54 14.92 34.01
CA SER A 780 -2.49 14.02 32.84
C SER A 780 -1.10 13.42 32.62
N GLY A 781 -0.03 14.13 33.00
CA GLY A 781 1.34 13.60 33.00
C GLY A 781 1.58 12.57 34.09
N ASN A 782 1.06 12.81 35.30
CA ASN A 782 1.09 11.85 36.41
C ASN A 782 0.36 10.56 36.00
N TYR A 783 -0.82 10.68 35.40
CA TYR A 783 -1.60 9.57 34.86
C TYR A 783 -0.87 8.82 33.73
N PHE A 784 -0.23 9.54 32.80
CA PHE A 784 0.58 8.95 31.72
C PHE A 784 1.71 8.07 32.28
N ILE A 785 2.50 8.62 33.22
CA ILE A 785 3.62 7.91 33.85
C ILE A 785 3.14 6.73 34.67
N TRP A 786 2.06 6.92 35.45
CA TRP A 786 1.43 5.85 36.22
C TRP A 786 0.97 4.70 35.32
N MET A 787 0.21 4.98 34.25
CA MET A 787 -0.23 3.95 33.29
C MET A 787 0.96 3.22 32.66
N ALA A 788 2.04 3.92 32.31
CA ALA A 788 3.24 3.32 31.72
C ALA A 788 4.11 2.50 32.72
N TYR A 789 3.89 2.64 34.03
CA TYR A 789 4.68 1.97 35.07
C TYR A 789 3.92 0.83 35.80
N GLU A 790 2.72 1.10 36.33
CA GLU A 790 1.94 0.15 37.16
C GLU A 790 0.41 0.30 37.07
N GLY A 791 -0.09 1.38 36.44
CA GLY A 791 -1.51 1.68 36.30
C GLY A 791 -2.21 0.77 35.30
N THR A 792 -1.47 0.29 34.30
CA THR A 792 -1.92 -0.77 33.40
C THR A 792 -2.17 -2.07 34.19
N LYS A 793 -3.26 -2.80 33.90
CA LYS A 793 -3.73 -3.97 34.67
C LYS A 793 -3.86 -5.26 33.83
N MET A 794 -3.36 -5.28 32.60
CA MET A 794 -3.25 -6.49 31.77
C MET A 794 -1.89 -7.16 31.91
N ASN A 795 -1.85 -8.49 31.77
CA ASN A 795 -0.61 -9.23 31.56
C ASN A 795 -0.27 -9.20 30.06
N PRO A 796 0.93 -8.76 29.67
CA PRO A 796 1.32 -8.74 28.26
C PRO A 796 1.62 -10.16 27.76
N PRO A 797 1.41 -10.45 26.46
CA PRO A 797 1.77 -11.73 25.86
C PRO A 797 3.25 -12.07 26.06
N ALA A 798 3.56 -13.37 26.15
CA ALA A 798 4.93 -13.84 26.35
C ALA A 798 5.92 -13.33 25.28
N GLN A 799 5.42 -13.10 24.06
CA GLN A 799 6.12 -12.52 22.91
C GLN A 799 6.70 -11.11 23.18
N VAL A 800 6.17 -10.38 24.16
CA VAL A 800 6.56 -9.01 24.51
C VAL A 800 6.81 -8.81 26.01
N ALA A 801 6.86 -9.89 26.80
CA ALA A 801 7.13 -9.83 28.23
C ALA A 801 8.51 -9.23 28.57
N ASP A 802 9.50 -9.34 27.68
CA ASP A 802 10.80 -8.66 27.83
C ASP A 802 10.71 -7.14 27.58
N LEU A 803 9.80 -6.70 26.70
CA LEU A 803 9.60 -5.29 26.35
C LEU A 803 8.71 -4.57 27.36
N LEU A 804 7.67 -5.26 27.86
CA LEU A 804 6.60 -4.72 28.71
C LEU A 804 6.62 -5.25 30.14
N GLY A 805 7.59 -6.08 30.53
CA GLY A 805 7.61 -6.76 31.82
C GLY A 805 6.64 -7.95 31.91
N THR A 806 6.84 -8.84 32.88
CA THR A 806 6.11 -10.12 32.98
C THR A 806 4.75 -10.03 33.67
N ASN A 807 4.46 -8.93 34.38
CA ASN A 807 3.22 -8.73 35.13
C ASN A 807 2.75 -7.28 34.96
N LYS A 808 1.43 -7.05 34.77
CA LYS A 808 0.79 -5.72 34.70
C LYS A 808 1.28 -4.74 33.60
N ALA A 809 2.14 -5.18 32.69
CA ALA A 809 2.64 -4.40 31.55
C ALA A 809 3.32 -3.05 31.94
N GLN A 810 4.47 -3.15 32.63
CA GLN A 810 5.40 -2.05 32.85
C GLN A 810 6.09 -1.62 31.54
N MET A 811 5.43 -0.74 30.78
CA MET A 811 5.88 -0.23 29.48
C MET A 811 7.24 0.50 29.55
N LEU A 812 7.59 1.07 30.71
CA LEU A 812 8.88 1.74 30.93
C LEU A 812 10.06 0.77 31.20
N LYS A 813 9.86 -0.56 31.19
CA LYS A 813 10.90 -1.56 31.51
C LYS A 813 12.21 -1.35 30.75
N THR A 814 12.16 -1.08 29.45
CA THR A 814 13.37 -0.87 28.63
C THR A 814 14.22 0.32 29.12
N LEU A 815 13.58 1.35 29.69
CA LEU A 815 14.23 2.55 30.21
C LEU A 815 14.72 2.34 31.65
N ILE A 816 13.96 1.60 32.46
CA ILE A 816 14.38 1.13 33.80
C ILE A 816 15.66 0.28 33.68
N ASP A 817 15.67 -0.69 32.76
CA ASP A 817 16.83 -1.53 32.46
C ASP A 817 18.03 -0.74 31.91
N ARG A 818 17.82 0.47 31.37
CA ARG A 818 18.90 1.38 30.90
C ARG A 818 19.38 2.32 32.00
N CYS A 819 18.48 2.81 32.87
CA CYS A 819 18.84 3.55 34.09
C CYS A 819 19.65 2.67 35.05
N ALA A 820 19.27 1.41 35.26
CA ALA A 820 20.02 0.47 36.11
C ALA A 820 21.48 0.29 35.64
N ARG A 821 21.73 0.35 34.33
CA ARG A 821 23.09 0.25 33.73
C ARG A 821 23.90 1.54 33.85
N GLN A 822 23.34 2.64 34.36
CA GLN A 822 24.08 3.86 34.65
C GLN A 822 24.85 3.77 35.97
N ILE A 823 24.52 2.79 36.82
CA ILE A 823 25.21 2.48 38.08
C ILE A 823 26.53 1.74 37.76
N PRO A 824 27.72 2.27 38.15
CA PRO A 824 29.00 1.73 37.70
C PRO A 824 29.33 0.29 38.10
N SER A 825 28.80 -0.18 39.24
CA SER A 825 28.99 -1.56 39.74
C SER A 825 28.05 -2.58 39.11
N ASN A 826 27.02 -2.15 38.36
CA ASN A 826 26.10 -3.07 37.69
C ASN A 826 26.89 -3.99 36.73
N PRO A 827 26.73 -5.33 36.77
CA PRO A 827 27.44 -6.25 35.86
C PRO A 827 27.23 -5.97 34.36
N LYS A 828 26.18 -5.22 34.00
CA LYS A 828 25.84 -4.80 32.64
C LYS A 828 26.02 -3.29 32.43
N ALA A 829 26.81 -2.61 33.27
CA ALA A 829 26.99 -1.15 33.28
C ALA A 829 27.43 -0.59 31.92
N THR A 830 26.66 0.38 31.41
CA THR A 830 26.98 1.19 30.24
C THR A 830 28.20 2.05 30.57
N LYS A 831 29.22 2.05 29.71
CA LYS A 831 30.44 2.84 29.93
C LYS A 831 30.28 4.28 29.43
N PRO A 832 31.03 5.27 29.96
CA PRO A 832 30.90 6.68 29.58
C PRO A 832 31.05 6.98 28.07
N TYR A 833 31.78 6.15 27.34
CA TYR A 833 31.96 6.25 25.89
C TYR A 833 30.78 5.70 25.07
N PHE A 834 29.68 5.23 25.67
CA PHE A 834 28.48 4.88 24.91
C PHE A 834 27.67 6.13 24.57
N ARG A 835 27.15 6.20 23.35
CA ARG A 835 26.52 7.41 22.81
C ARG A 835 25.24 7.82 23.55
N ASP A 836 24.56 6.87 24.19
CA ASP A 836 23.36 7.11 25.00
C ASP A 836 23.65 7.40 26.49
N TYR A 837 24.92 7.44 26.92
CA TYR A 837 25.30 7.57 28.32
C TYR A 837 24.83 8.89 28.95
N ASP A 838 25.15 10.04 28.35
CA ASP A 838 24.83 11.36 28.91
C ASP A 838 23.31 11.56 29.14
N VAL A 839 22.49 11.21 28.14
CA VAL A 839 21.03 11.37 28.20
C VAL A 839 20.37 10.45 29.23
N PHE A 840 20.92 9.26 29.48
CA PHE A 840 20.46 8.42 30.59
C PHE A 840 20.99 8.90 31.95
N GLN A 841 22.26 9.27 32.08
CA GLN A 841 22.81 9.76 33.36
C GLN A 841 22.05 10.99 33.88
N GLU A 842 21.89 12.03 33.06
CA GLU A 842 21.23 13.28 33.51
C GLU A 842 19.75 13.08 33.85
N ILE A 843 19.02 12.28 33.08
CA ILE A 843 17.58 12.05 33.33
C ILE A 843 17.35 11.08 34.49
N CYS A 844 18.07 9.96 34.57
CA CYS A 844 17.86 8.97 35.63
C CYS A 844 18.29 9.50 37.02
N THR A 845 19.23 10.45 37.08
CA THR A 845 19.72 11.04 38.35
C THR A 845 18.97 12.31 38.80
N TYR A 846 18.12 12.92 37.97
CA TYR A 846 17.40 14.14 38.35
C TYR A 846 16.51 13.96 39.59
N ASN A 847 16.66 14.84 40.59
CA ASN A 847 16.02 14.73 41.91
C ASN A 847 16.12 13.32 42.54
N ASN A 848 17.23 12.63 42.27
CA ASN A 848 17.50 11.25 42.66
C ASN A 848 18.94 11.15 43.23
N TRP A 849 19.35 9.99 43.72
CA TRP A 849 20.73 9.80 44.18
C TRP A 849 21.71 9.68 42.99
N PRO A 850 22.98 10.10 43.13
CA PRO A 850 23.98 9.90 42.09
C PRO A 850 24.22 8.41 41.86
N THR A 851 24.56 8.01 40.64
CA THR A 851 24.79 6.61 40.25
C THR A 851 25.96 5.93 40.99
N SER A 852 26.82 6.71 41.66
CA SER A 852 27.89 6.27 42.54
C SER A 852 27.49 6.08 44.02
N ASP A 853 26.23 6.30 44.39
CA ASP A 853 25.77 6.21 45.78
C ASP A 853 25.93 4.78 46.37
N PRO A 854 26.42 4.62 47.61
CA PRO A 854 26.58 3.31 48.25
C PRO A 854 25.30 2.45 48.31
N ARG A 855 24.11 3.07 48.32
CA ARG A 855 22.81 2.37 48.38
C ARG A 855 22.37 1.75 47.05
N LEU A 856 23.06 2.08 45.95
CA LEU A 856 22.75 1.58 44.61
C LEU A 856 23.68 0.44 44.17
N GLN A 857 24.67 0.09 44.99
CA GLN A 857 25.76 -0.79 44.56
C GLN A 857 25.27 -2.21 44.28
N TYR A 858 25.90 -2.84 43.30
CA TYR A 858 25.78 -4.27 43.03
C TYR A 858 26.99 -5.01 43.63
N ASP A 859 26.72 -6.16 44.22
CA ASP A 859 27.73 -7.13 44.59
C ASP A 859 28.39 -7.71 43.33
N LEU A 860 29.73 -7.73 43.32
CA LEU A 860 30.51 -8.04 42.11
C LEU A 860 30.69 -9.54 41.86
N GLU A 861 30.43 -10.40 42.85
CA GLU A 861 30.54 -11.85 42.71
C GLU A 861 29.23 -12.49 42.27
N THR A 862 28.12 -12.07 42.88
CA THR A 862 26.75 -12.56 42.60
C THR A 862 26.04 -11.77 41.50
N GLY A 863 26.44 -10.51 41.27
CA GLY A 863 25.77 -9.60 40.36
C GLY A 863 24.40 -9.09 40.85
N ALA A 864 24.05 -9.33 42.11
CA ALA A 864 22.82 -8.85 42.74
C ALA A 864 22.99 -7.46 43.34
N PRO A 865 21.93 -6.63 43.48
CA PRO A 865 22.01 -5.38 44.20
C PRO A 865 22.16 -5.61 45.71
N VAL A 866 23.03 -4.82 46.35
CA VAL A 866 23.29 -4.89 47.81
C VAL A 866 22.06 -4.43 48.61
N ASP A 867 21.29 -3.50 48.08
CA ASP A 867 20.01 -3.06 48.64
C ASP A 867 18.95 -2.93 47.53
N GLN A 868 18.14 -3.98 47.37
CA GLN A 868 17.05 -4.02 46.40
C GLN A 868 16.00 -2.92 46.66
N ALA A 869 15.73 -2.56 47.93
CA ALA A 869 14.67 -1.62 48.26
C ALA A 869 15.06 -0.18 47.90
N ASN A 870 16.30 0.23 48.21
CA ASN A 870 16.82 1.53 47.78
C ASN A 870 17.02 1.59 46.26
N LEU A 871 17.45 0.49 45.61
CA LEU A 871 17.48 0.42 44.15
C LEU A 871 16.09 0.57 43.52
N ASP A 872 15.06 -0.10 44.05
CA ASP A 872 13.69 -0.03 43.51
C ASP A 872 13.11 1.39 43.65
N ILE A 873 13.39 2.09 44.76
CA ILE A 873 13.04 3.51 44.94
C ILE A 873 13.73 4.38 43.88
N TRP A 874 15.04 4.20 43.68
CA TRP A 874 15.83 4.96 42.70
C TRP A 874 15.36 4.70 41.27
N LEU A 875 15.11 3.44 40.91
CA LEU A 875 14.60 3.05 39.58
C LEU A 875 13.17 3.54 39.36
N LYS A 876 12.32 3.60 40.39
CA LYS A 876 10.97 4.16 40.28
C LYS A 876 11.01 5.66 40.01
N GLN A 877 11.88 6.41 40.68
CA GLN A 877 12.09 7.84 40.39
C GLN A 877 12.68 8.05 38.99
N ALA A 878 13.69 7.27 38.60
CA ALA A 878 14.30 7.36 37.26
C ALA A 878 13.29 7.02 36.14
N ALA A 879 12.37 6.08 36.37
CA ALA A 879 11.26 5.79 35.47
C ALA A 879 10.28 6.97 35.36
N ALA A 880 9.96 7.66 36.46
CA ALA A 880 9.14 8.86 36.40
C ALA A 880 9.83 10.00 35.64
N ASN A 881 11.14 10.19 35.81
CA ASN A 881 11.89 11.21 35.07
C ASN A 881 11.87 10.92 33.55
N THR A 882 12.21 9.70 33.13
CA THR A 882 12.16 9.31 31.71
C THR A 882 10.72 9.38 31.15
N GLY A 883 9.71 9.01 31.96
CA GLY A 883 8.30 9.16 31.64
C GLY A 883 7.84 10.62 31.47
N TRP A 884 8.33 11.56 32.30
CA TRP A 884 8.07 13.00 32.14
C TRP A 884 8.70 13.54 30.85
N SER A 885 9.93 13.14 30.52
CA SER A 885 10.55 13.52 29.25
C SER A 885 9.72 13.05 28.05
N ILE A 886 9.27 11.79 28.06
CA ILE A 886 8.38 11.26 27.01
C ILE A 886 7.07 12.06 26.98
N TYR A 887 6.43 12.28 28.12
CA TYR A 887 5.17 13.02 28.21
C TYR A 887 5.27 14.43 27.60
N ASP A 888 6.35 15.17 27.89
CA ASP A 888 6.62 16.48 27.29
C ASP A 888 6.70 16.38 25.76
N TYR A 889 7.49 15.44 25.24
CA TYR A 889 7.60 15.20 23.80
C TYR A 889 6.26 14.84 23.15
N VAL A 890 5.47 13.95 23.75
CA VAL A 890 4.17 13.54 23.20
C VAL A 890 3.16 14.70 23.26
N ARG A 891 3.08 15.44 24.38
CA ARG A 891 2.19 16.61 24.54
C ARG A 891 2.56 17.75 23.59
N ASN A 892 3.85 18.10 23.54
CA ASN A 892 4.31 19.31 22.86
C ASN A 892 4.75 19.11 21.41
N THR A 893 5.03 17.87 20.98
CA THR A 893 5.40 17.53 19.59
C THR A 893 4.33 16.65 18.92
N LEU A 894 4.09 15.44 19.44
CA LEU A 894 3.28 14.44 18.72
C LEU A 894 1.79 14.80 18.62
N ALA A 895 1.17 15.30 19.69
CA ALA A 895 -0.24 15.68 19.68
C ALA A 895 -0.55 16.74 18.60
N LYS A 896 0.39 17.68 18.38
CA LYS A 896 0.32 18.72 17.34
C LYS A 896 0.55 18.17 15.91
N GLY A 897 0.79 16.87 15.76
CA GLY A 897 1.08 16.22 14.47
C GLY A 897 2.52 16.39 13.98
N HIS A 898 3.43 16.87 14.84
CA HIS A 898 4.86 16.93 14.56
C HIS A 898 5.56 15.64 14.99
N GLN A 899 6.80 15.43 14.54
CA GLN A 899 7.61 14.26 14.88
C GLN A 899 9.09 14.63 14.79
N GLN A 900 9.96 13.95 15.53
CA GLN A 900 11.39 14.02 15.28
C GLN A 900 11.76 13.05 14.13
N PHE A 901 12.78 13.42 13.35
CA PHE A 901 13.36 12.57 12.33
C PHE A 901 14.47 11.70 12.95
N PRO A 902 14.45 10.36 12.77
CA PRO A 902 15.53 9.49 13.26
C PRO A 902 16.82 9.74 12.47
N GLN A 903 17.96 9.31 13.02
CA GLN A 903 19.29 9.53 12.43
C GLN A 903 19.49 8.96 11.01
N SER A 904 18.57 8.10 10.54
CA SER A 904 18.52 7.55 9.18
C SER A 904 17.76 8.43 8.17
N GLU A 905 17.16 9.55 8.58
CA GLU A 905 16.37 10.47 7.75
C GLU A 905 17.02 11.86 7.63
N CYS A 906 18.35 11.92 7.47
CA CYS A 906 19.08 13.19 7.36
C CYS A 906 18.55 14.09 6.23
N GLU A 907 17.99 13.51 5.17
CA GLU A 907 17.38 14.21 4.04
C GLU A 907 16.21 15.14 4.41
N ASN A 908 15.48 14.84 5.50
CA ASN A 908 14.30 15.60 5.91
C ASN A 908 14.67 16.82 6.77
N GLN A 909 15.88 16.84 7.33
CA GLN A 909 16.44 17.95 8.12
C GLN A 909 17.45 18.77 7.29
N PHE A 910 18.22 18.10 6.43
CA PHE A 910 19.30 18.65 5.61
C PHE A 910 19.09 18.35 4.12
N PRO A 911 18.01 18.86 3.49
CA PRO A 911 17.74 18.66 2.08
C PRO A 911 18.85 19.28 1.21
N SER A 912 19.15 18.65 0.09
CA SER A 912 20.09 19.18 -0.90
C SER A 912 19.53 20.45 -1.55
N ARG A 913 20.06 21.62 -1.17
CA ARG A 913 20.07 22.82 -2.01
C ARG A 913 20.98 22.61 -3.23
#